data_AF-A0A821MIV6-F1
#
_entry.id   AF-A0A821MIV6-F1
#
_cell.length_a   1.000
_cell.length_b   1.000
_cell.length_c   1.000
_cell.angle_alpha   90.00
_cell.angle_beta   90.00
_cell.angle_gamma   90.00
#
_symmetry.space_group_name_H-M   'P 1'
#
loop_
_entity.id
_entity.type
_entity.pdbx_description
1 polymer ?
#
loop_
_entity_poly.entity_id
_entity_poly.type
_entity_poly.pdbx_seq_one_letter_code
_entity_poly.pdbx_strand_id
1 'polypeptide(L)'
;MQVVLLISLLVGLTTFVTASDVLVFTDSDFETKIRQHDVILVEFYAPWCGHCKRLAPEYEKAATMLLKNDPPVPLAKVDCTVETKICGKHGVSGYPTLKIFKNGEFAEDYNGPREADGIVSTMRSKAGPSFRILETLADYEKFLDHFDHSIIGYFDSDTNSLKNDLIKTADQLSEKFRFAYTTSKEILDKVEHLNKIVIHQPKRLQSKFENAVSAVDGVGNKIKTFIQEKIHGLVGHRTPSNTADFSKPTVVVYYNVDYVRDTKGTNYVRNRILKIAKKLADENVNVRFAISNAEEFRNELNEFGIDDIKKDGKYVLARGAADEKYKMLEDFTFELLEDFARKVVNDDLEPYIKSQPIPEQTGDVKVVVGKNFNEIVNDKSKDVLIEFYAPWCGHCKSLAPKYDELAKNLRKEPNLVIAKMDATENDVPSPYDVQGFPTIYFAPKNNKDNPRRYDGGREVDDFIKYLAKEATEPLQVMFSSQINIINELSYRQIQNELKKRQLNSTGKKNIIVKRLKIAYEKEIINQSSYVTKFHYLPNEIYREIFDYLSSFDIINSFYGLNHRLNGIIRYIPMKLNFNNLNKIEYKRVLKHIVPKIIDQIMAIDLGESSKIISCFSSSCYSELIIDLFIQSFNLIQFSNLRFLSLTALNQKQLETLFLIIPNMSSLRSLRLLEQNYCCSLNERICKLVLANDSHYSIDKNNHLTHVFIETSPPFKILTVFHKYFLNKISFDCIQINIRCALYFYPHGLTCLDCDGLSNLMSKMTYFKIHVTIGTFQPMFELIRRFSKIHHLSVKTTLQAYANGHQWAELLTQMPNIIKLDLDIDLDSYKSDQELQTFQTKFWFERQWIVQCIKSQSNSSEFKIMHRSI
;
A
#
# COMPACT_ATOMS: atom_id res chain seq x y z
N MET A 1 71.22 -38.21 16.04
CA MET A 1 71.02 -38.36 17.50
C MET A 1 70.30 -37.10 18.03
N GLN A 2 69.11 -36.64 17.60
CA GLN A 2 67.85 -37.25 17.13
C GLN A 2 67.48 -38.48 17.95
N VAL A 3 66.52 -38.30 18.88
CA VAL A 3 65.64 -39.26 19.60
C VAL A 3 65.46 -38.98 21.10
N VAL A 4 66.27 -38.13 21.77
CA VAL A 4 66.15 -37.96 23.24
C VAL A 4 65.39 -36.70 23.70
N LEU A 5 64.93 -35.83 22.80
CA LEU A 5 64.26 -34.56 23.19
C LEU A 5 62.75 -34.53 22.93
N LEU A 6 62.07 -35.68 22.90
CA LEU A 6 60.65 -35.78 22.50
C LEU A 6 59.77 -36.65 23.42
N ILE A 7 60.20 -36.89 24.66
CA ILE A 7 59.41 -37.68 25.65
C ILE A 7 59.09 -36.88 26.94
N SER A 8 59.47 -35.60 27.04
CA SER A 8 59.22 -34.78 28.24
C SER A 8 58.09 -33.75 28.09
N LEU A 9 57.30 -33.79 27.01
CA LEU A 9 56.22 -32.83 26.75
C LEU A 9 54.90 -33.50 26.33
N LEU A 10 54.47 -34.52 27.08
CA LEU A 10 53.19 -35.19 26.82
C LEU A 10 52.49 -35.64 28.12
N VAL A 11 52.44 -34.75 29.11
CA VAL A 11 51.48 -34.84 30.22
C VAL A 11 51.04 -33.41 30.55
N GLY A 12 49.76 -33.09 30.35
CA GLY A 12 49.16 -31.86 30.87
C GLY A 12 48.46 -30.95 29.86
N LEU A 13 47.54 -31.48 29.06
CA LEU A 13 46.43 -30.70 28.50
C LEU A 13 45.14 -31.48 28.73
N THR A 14 44.77 -31.61 30.00
CA THR A 14 43.39 -31.87 30.38
C THR A 14 42.59 -30.62 30.01
N THR A 15 41.89 -30.66 28.89
CA THR A 15 40.82 -29.71 28.59
C THR A 15 39.83 -29.74 29.75
N PHE A 16 39.80 -28.69 30.56
CA PHE A 16 38.67 -28.43 31.43
C PHE A 16 37.46 -28.16 30.51
N VAL A 17 36.67 -29.20 30.23
CA VAL A 17 35.32 -29.01 29.72
C VAL A 17 34.55 -28.40 30.88
N THR A 18 34.32 -27.09 30.84
CA THR A 18 33.34 -26.45 31.72
C THR A 18 31.99 -27.10 31.39
N ALA A 19 31.39 -27.80 32.37
CA ALA A 19 30.05 -28.34 32.22
C ALA A 19 29.10 -27.19 31.84
N SER A 20 28.32 -27.38 30.78
CA SER A 20 27.31 -26.42 30.35
C SER A 20 26.14 -26.42 31.34
N ASP A 21 25.66 -25.23 31.70
CA ASP A 21 24.50 -25.04 32.58
C ASP A 21 23.17 -25.19 31.82
N VAL A 22 23.23 -25.33 30.48
CA VAL A 22 22.08 -25.57 29.61
C VAL A 22 21.83 -27.07 29.48
N LEU A 23 20.64 -27.51 29.86
CA LEU A 23 20.22 -28.90 29.77
C LEU A 23 20.08 -29.33 28.31
N VAL A 24 20.45 -30.57 28.00
CA VAL A 24 20.25 -31.15 26.66
C VAL A 24 19.12 -32.16 26.72
N PHE A 25 18.08 -31.92 25.93
CA PHE A 25 16.92 -32.80 25.80
C PHE A 25 16.91 -33.46 24.42
N THR A 26 16.38 -34.68 24.37
CA THR A 26 16.28 -35.56 23.20
C THR A 26 14.86 -36.08 23.04
N ASP A 27 14.52 -36.66 21.90
CA ASP A 27 13.23 -37.30 21.64
C ASP A 27 12.89 -38.38 22.71
N SER A 28 13.91 -38.99 23.33
CA SER A 28 13.74 -40.10 24.28
C SER A 28 13.44 -39.66 25.72
N ASP A 29 13.87 -38.46 26.12
CA ASP A 29 13.82 -38.01 27.52
C ASP A 29 13.06 -36.69 27.74
N PHE A 30 12.68 -35.98 26.66
CA PHE A 30 12.01 -34.69 26.73
C PHE A 30 10.79 -34.71 27.67
N GLU A 31 9.84 -35.63 27.44
CA GLU A 31 8.59 -35.73 28.22
C GLU A 31 8.81 -36.00 29.71
N THR A 32 9.91 -36.69 30.03
CA THR A 32 10.23 -37.03 31.42
C THR A 32 10.96 -35.89 32.11
N LYS A 33 11.95 -35.28 31.43
CA LYS A 33 12.75 -34.17 31.97
C LYS A 33 11.98 -32.86 32.07
N ILE A 34 11.10 -32.56 31.12
CA ILE A 34 10.33 -31.30 31.11
C ILE A 34 9.39 -31.18 32.32
N ARG A 35 8.89 -32.32 32.84
CA ARG A 35 7.99 -32.37 34.01
C ARG A 35 8.69 -32.19 35.36
N GLN A 36 10.02 -32.21 35.38
CA GLN A 36 10.81 -32.04 36.60
C GLN A 36 10.99 -30.56 36.98
N HIS A 37 10.46 -29.65 36.16
CA HIS A 37 10.68 -28.22 36.28
C HIS A 37 9.35 -27.48 36.20
N ASP A 38 9.09 -26.64 37.21
CA ASP A 38 7.87 -25.84 37.28
C ASP A 38 7.77 -24.86 36.10
N VAL A 39 8.91 -24.24 35.75
CA VAL A 39 9.05 -23.35 34.59
C VAL A 39 10.42 -23.56 33.95
N ILE A 40 10.46 -23.73 32.64
CA ILE A 40 11.69 -23.96 31.87
C ILE A 40 11.59 -23.32 30.48
N LEU A 41 12.68 -22.73 30.02
CA LEU A 41 12.79 -22.24 28.65
C LEU A 41 13.57 -23.26 27.81
N VAL A 42 13.03 -23.59 26.64
CA VAL A 42 13.62 -24.57 25.71
C VAL A 42 13.97 -23.89 24.39
N GLU A 43 15.22 -24.00 23.97
CA GLU A 43 15.71 -23.63 22.64
C GLU A 43 15.64 -24.80 21.66
N PHE A 44 14.83 -24.64 20.62
CA PHE A 44 14.82 -25.51 19.46
C PHE A 44 15.72 -24.92 18.38
N TYR A 45 16.82 -25.59 18.04
CA TYR A 45 17.88 -25.04 17.20
C TYR A 45 18.36 -26.02 16.12
N ALA A 46 19.18 -25.49 15.21
CA ALA A 46 19.99 -26.28 14.29
C ALA A 46 21.45 -25.78 14.32
N PRO A 47 22.46 -26.68 14.35
CA PRO A 47 23.86 -26.32 14.55
C PRO A 47 24.46 -25.47 13.42
N TRP A 48 23.85 -25.48 12.23
CA TRP A 48 24.27 -24.68 11.09
C TRP A 48 23.63 -23.28 11.06
N CYS A 49 22.61 -22.99 11.87
CA CYS A 49 21.90 -21.72 11.83
C CYS A 49 22.72 -20.56 12.44
N GLY A 50 22.91 -19.49 11.67
CA GLY A 50 23.66 -18.31 12.12
C GLY A 50 23.03 -17.58 13.31
N HIS A 51 21.69 -17.55 13.42
CA HIS A 51 21.00 -16.95 14.57
C HIS A 51 21.17 -17.77 15.85
N CYS A 52 21.13 -19.10 15.76
CA CYS A 52 21.38 -20.00 16.89
C CYS A 52 22.82 -19.85 17.41
N LYS A 53 23.80 -19.77 16.50
CA LYS A 53 25.22 -19.55 16.86
C LYS A 53 25.43 -18.23 17.61
N ARG A 54 24.68 -17.17 17.28
CA ARG A 54 24.73 -15.89 17.99
C ARG A 54 24.04 -15.94 19.36
N LEU A 55 22.95 -16.69 19.48
CA LEU A 55 22.20 -16.84 20.72
C LEU A 55 22.92 -17.71 21.75
N ALA A 56 23.61 -18.78 21.31
CA ALA A 56 24.27 -19.75 22.19
C ALA A 56 25.09 -19.14 23.36
N PRO A 57 26.00 -18.16 23.16
CA PRO A 57 26.74 -17.57 24.27
C PRO A 57 25.86 -16.78 25.26
N GLU A 58 24.83 -16.08 24.76
CA GLU A 58 23.87 -15.35 25.60
C GLU A 58 22.96 -16.32 26.38
N TYR A 59 22.59 -17.43 25.76
CA TYR A 59 21.75 -18.48 26.36
C TYR A 59 22.47 -19.23 27.48
N GLU A 60 23.74 -19.59 27.30
CA GLU A 60 24.57 -20.18 28.37
C GLU A 60 24.77 -19.18 29.52
N LYS A 61 25.05 -17.90 29.23
CA LYS A 61 25.17 -16.86 30.25
C LYS A 61 23.86 -16.70 31.05
N ALA A 62 22.72 -16.71 30.37
CA ALA A 62 21.42 -16.67 31.02
C ALA A 62 21.18 -17.91 31.90
N ALA A 63 21.59 -19.11 31.48
CA ALA A 63 21.49 -20.36 32.24
C ALA A 63 22.22 -20.25 33.58
N THR A 64 23.48 -19.84 33.54
CA THR A 64 24.27 -19.63 34.77
C THR A 64 23.65 -18.59 35.70
N MET A 65 23.03 -17.53 35.16
CA MET A 65 22.37 -16.49 35.96
C MET A 65 21.05 -16.95 36.57
N LEU A 66 20.27 -17.75 35.85
CA LEU A 66 18.96 -18.23 36.27
C LEU A 66 19.02 -19.43 37.20
N LEU A 67 20.09 -20.23 37.18
CA LEU A 67 20.35 -21.25 38.20
C LEU A 67 20.51 -20.64 39.61
N LYS A 68 20.94 -19.38 39.70
CA LYS A 68 21.01 -18.62 40.96
C LYS A 68 19.68 -17.98 41.36
N ASN A 69 18.64 -18.11 40.54
CA ASN A 69 17.30 -17.64 40.88
C ASN A 69 16.71 -18.50 42.00
N ASP A 70 15.67 -17.98 42.64
CA ASP A 70 14.96 -18.68 43.71
C ASP A 70 13.45 -18.56 43.45
N PRO A 71 12.77 -19.64 42.99
CA PRO A 71 13.36 -20.94 42.65
C PRO A 71 14.24 -20.88 41.38
N PRO A 72 15.24 -21.78 41.22
CA PRO A 72 16.08 -21.83 40.02
C PRO A 72 15.26 -21.99 38.74
N VAL A 73 15.61 -21.27 37.68
CA VAL A 73 14.94 -21.40 36.37
C VAL A 73 15.86 -22.08 35.37
N PRO A 74 15.64 -23.37 35.05
CA PRO A 74 16.48 -24.07 34.09
C PRO A 74 16.25 -23.59 32.67
N LEU A 75 17.27 -23.78 31.84
CA LEU A 75 17.27 -23.57 30.40
C LEU A 75 17.67 -24.88 29.72
N ALA A 76 17.01 -25.23 28.63
CA ALA A 76 17.30 -26.45 27.88
C ALA A 76 17.43 -26.17 26.37
N LYS A 77 18.09 -27.07 25.65
CA LYS A 77 18.19 -27.03 24.19
C LYS A 77 17.90 -28.39 23.56
N VAL A 78 17.34 -28.34 22.34
CA VAL A 78 16.97 -29.48 21.50
C VAL A 78 17.49 -29.23 20.08
N ASP A 79 18.33 -30.14 19.58
CA ASP A 79 18.82 -30.08 18.20
C ASP A 79 17.79 -30.71 17.25
N CYS A 80 17.06 -29.87 16.52
CA CYS A 80 16.01 -30.31 15.61
C CYS A 80 16.53 -30.98 14.33
N THR A 81 17.84 -30.99 14.09
CA THR A 81 18.44 -31.78 13.00
C THR A 81 18.55 -33.27 13.35
N VAL A 82 18.49 -33.60 14.65
CA VAL A 82 18.54 -34.97 15.17
C VAL A 82 17.19 -35.35 15.76
N GLU A 83 16.63 -34.51 16.63
CA GLU A 83 15.43 -34.75 17.44
C GLU A 83 14.16 -34.27 16.72
N THR A 84 13.92 -34.85 15.54
CA THR A 84 12.87 -34.40 14.62
C THR A 84 11.45 -34.58 15.16
N LYS A 85 11.19 -35.57 16.02
CA LYS A 85 9.83 -35.86 16.51
C LYS A 85 9.34 -34.77 17.45
N ILE A 86 10.15 -34.36 18.42
CA ILE A 86 9.75 -33.35 19.38
C ILE A 86 9.64 -31.96 18.73
N CYS A 87 10.52 -31.64 17.79
CA CYS A 87 10.46 -30.38 17.03
C CYS A 87 9.22 -30.32 16.15
N GLY A 88 8.86 -31.43 15.49
CA GLY A 88 7.60 -31.55 14.75
C GLY A 88 6.37 -31.45 15.67
N LYS A 89 6.39 -32.13 16.82
CA LYS A 89 5.30 -32.12 17.82
C LYS A 89 5.01 -30.71 18.35
N HIS A 90 6.04 -29.89 18.55
CA HIS A 90 5.89 -28.51 19.02
C HIS A 90 5.82 -27.47 17.90
N GLY A 91 5.65 -27.89 16.64
CA GLY A 91 5.40 -26.99 15.50
C GLY A 91 6.57 -26.07 15.16
N VAL A 92 7.81 -26.53 15.33
CA VAL A 92 9.01 -25.75 15.01
C VAL A 92 9.20 -25.68 13.49
N SER A 93 9.09 -24.48 12.91
CA SER A 93 9.24 -24.20 11.48
C SER A 93 10.45 -23.32 11.12
N GLY A 94 11.17 -22.81 12.11
CA GLY A 94 12.36 -21.97 11.94
C GLY A 94 13.29 -22.04 13.16
N TYR A 95 14.52 -21.51 13.03
CA TYR A 95 15.54 -21.61 14.08
C TYR A 95 16.23 -20.26 14.37
N PRO A 96 16.52 -19.92 15.64
CA PRO A 96 16.06 -20.60 16.85
C PRO A 96 14.59 -20.29 17.15
N THR A 97 13.86 -21.28 17.66
CA THR A 97 12.54 -21.12 18.26
C THR A 97 12.66 -21.36 19.76
N LEU A 98 12.25 -20.39 20.56
CA LEU A 98 12.31 -20.44 22.02
C LEU A 98 10.89 -20.63 22.57
N LYS A 99 10.68 -21.62 23.43
CA LYS A 99 9.35 -21.93 24.01
C LYS A 99 9.43 -22.09 25.52
N ILE A 100 8.46 -21.53 26.22
CA ILE A 100 8.32 -21.65 27.67
C ILE A 100 7.39 -22.80 27.99
N PHE A 101 7.83 -23.66 28.89
CA PHE A 101 7.02 -24.75 29.43
C PHE A 101 6.75 -24.50 30.91
N LYS A 102 5.53 -24.82 31.35
CA LYS A 102 5.14 -24.76 32.75
C LYS A 102 4.56 -26.11 33.17
N ASN A 103 5.07 -26.69 34.26
CA ASN A 103 4.67 -28.01 34.78
C ASN A 103 4.68 -29.11 33.71
N GLY A 104 5.64 -29.06 32.79
CA GLY A 104 5.78 -30.00 31.68
C GLY A 104 4.86 -29.78 30.48
N GLU A 105 4.00 -28.76 30.50
CA GLU A 105 3.13 -28.40 29.37
C GLU A 105 3.64 -27.15 28.65
N PHE A 106 3.36 -27.04 27.35
CA PHE A 106 3.66 -25.84 26.58
C PHE A 106 2.80 -24.68 27.09
N ALA A 107 3.43 -23.59 27.51
CA ALA A 107 2.74 -22.41 28.02
C ALA A 107 2.63 -21.33 26.93
N GLU A 108 3.76 -20.88 26.40
CA GLU A 108 3.80 -19.81 25.40
C GLU A 108 5.11 -19.79 24.61
N ASP A 109 5.10 -19.12 23.46
CA ASP A 109 6.32 -18.79 22.73
C ASP A 109 7.08 -17.65 23.41
N TYR A 110 8.41 -17.77 23.46
CA TYR A 110 9.26 -16.72 24.00
C TYR A 110 9.46 -15.62 22.96
N ASN A 111 8.93 -14.43 23.26
CA ASN A 111 9.00 -13.24 22.41
C ASN A 111 9.91 -12.13 22.99
N GLY A 112 10.74 -12.45 23.98
CA GLY A 112 11.63 -11.50 24.64
C GLY A 112 12.96 -11.23 23.91
N PRO A 113 13.78 -10.30 24.43
CA PRO A 113 15.11 -9.99 23.89
C PRO A 113 16.05 -11.19 23.98
N ARG A 114 16.91 -11.40 22.97
CA ARG A 114 17.75 -12.60 22.87
C ARG A 114 19.11 -12.46 23.54
N GLU A 115 19.33 -11.36 24.24
CA GLU A 115 20.46 -11.09 25.12
C GLU A 115 20.23 -11.69 26.51
N ALA A 116 21.31 -12.07 27.20
CA ALA A 116 21.25 -12.80 28.46
C ALA A 116 20.39 -12.09 29.53
N ASP A 117 20.54 -10.77 29.67
CA ASP A 117 19.78 -9.98 30.64
C ASP A 117 18.28 -9.93 30.31
N GLY A 118 17.93 -9.93 29.01
CA GLY A 118 16.55 -10.01 28.54
C GLY A 118 15.92 -11.37 28.85
N ILE A 119 16.63 -12.46 28.56
CA ILE A 119 16.21 -13.83 28.89
C ILE A 119 16.02 -13.98 30.40
N VAL A 120 16.98 -13.52 31.20
CA VAL A 120 16.92 -13.58 32.67
C VAL A 120 15.70 -12.82 33.20
N SER A 121 15.49 -11.59 32.73
CA SER A 121 14.36 -10.75 33.13
C SER A 121 13.03 -11.44 32.84
N THR A 122 12.85 -11.94 31.60
CA THR A 122 11.61 -12.60 31.18
C THR A 122 11.39 -13.93 31.90
N MET A 123 12.43 -14.74 32.11
CA MET A 123 12.22 -16.04 32.76
C MET A 123 11.99 -15.91 34.26
N ARG A 124 12.58 -14.91 34.92
CA ARG A 124 12.28 -14.59 36.33
C ARG A 124 10.82 -14.21 36.53
N SER A 125 10.24 -13.43 35.63
CA SER A 125 8.83 -13.07 35.73
C SER A 125 7.89 -14.26 35.58
N LYS A 126 8.32 -15.32 34.89
CA LYS A 126 7.50 -16.50 34.63
C LYS A 126 7.62 -17.58 35.69
N ALA A 127 8.73 -17.62 36.45
CA ALA A 127 9.18 -18.78 37.23
C ALA A 127 8.95 -18.74 38.75
N GLY A 128 8.26 -17.75 39.30
CA GLY A 128 7.94 -17.71 40.73
C GLY A 128 6.44 -17.81 41.01
N PRO A 129 6.02 -18.16 42.25
CA PRO A 129 4.76 -17.64 42.74
C PRO A 129 4.80 -16.12 42.59
N SER A 130 3.70 -15.52 42.17
CA SER A 130 3.64 -14.08 41.92
C SER A 130 4.00 -13.22 43.14
N PHE A 131 4.01 -13.83 44.33
CA PHE A 131 4.38 -13.28 45.62
C PHE A 131 5.24 -14.26 46.44
N ARG A 132 6.01 -13.75 47.42
CA ARG A 132 6.72 -14.55 48.43
C ARG A 132 6.04 -14.49 49.80
N ILE A 133 6.14 -15.56 50.59
CA ILE A 133 5.75 -15.54 52.01
C ILE A 133 7.00 -15.30 52.84
N LEU A 134 6.99 -14.30 53.71
CA LEU A 134 8.13 -13.96 54.58
C LEU A 134 7.84 -14.46 55.98
N GLU A 135 8.46 -15.58 56.36
CA GLU A 135 8.23 -16.24 57.66
C GLU A 135 9.24 -15.79 58.72
N THR A 136 10.47 -15.49 58.31
CA THR A 136 11.57 -15.12 59.21
C THR A 136 12.06 -13.68 58.99
N LEU A 137 12.61 -13.05 60.03
CA LEU A 137 13.26 -11.74 59.90
C LEU A 137 14.38 -11.72 58.85
N ALA A 138 15.15 -12.81 58.73
CA ALA A 138 16.24 -12.89 57.75
C ALA A 138 15.71 -12.81 56.31
N ASP A 139 14.60 -13.51 56.03
CA ASP A 139 13.96 -13.46 54.70
C ASP A 139 13.36 -12.09 54.43
N TYR A 140 12.79 -11.46 55.45
CA TYR A 140 12.26 -10.10 55.36
C TYR A 140 13.34 -9.07 55.02
N GLU A 141 14.44 -9.07 55.77
CA GLU A 141 15.56 -8.16 55.55
C GLU A 141 16.20 -8.38 54.18
N LYS A 142 16.39 -9.65 53.78
CA LYS A 142 16.88 -10.01 52.44
C LYS A 142 15.92 -9.57 51.33
N PHE A 143 14.60 -9.66 51.55
CA PHE A 143 13.62 -9.23 50.55
C PHE A 143 13.66 -7.72 50.32
N LEU A 144 13.84 -6.94 51.40
CA LEU A 144 13.98 -5.48 51.39
C LEU A 144 15.34 -5.02 50.84
N ASP A 145 16.41 -5.79 51.01
CA ASP A 145 17.74 -5.49 50.49
C ASP A 145 17.86 -5.84 48.99
N HIS A 146 16.93 -5.31 48.20
CA HIS A 146 16.89 -5.48 46.75
C HIS A 146 17.12 -4.15 46.03
N PHE A 147 17.53 -4.25 44.78
CA PHE A 147 17.73 -3.09 43.90
C PHE A 147 16.41 -2.44 43.46
N ASP A 148 15.30 -3.17 43.58
CA ASP A 148 13.97 -2.76 43.15
C ASP A 148 13.04 -2.55 44.35
N HIS A 149 11.92 -1.88 44.10
CA HIS A 149 10.88 -1.70 45.09
C HIS A 149 10.34 -3.06 45.57
N SER A 150 9.99 -3.09 46.85
CA SER A 150 9.42 -4.28 47.50
C SER A 150 8.00 -3.98 47.94
N ILE A 151 7.03 -4.76 47.45
CA ILE A 151 5.61 -4.58 47.77
C ILE A 151 5.22 -5.67 48.77
N ILE A 152 4.94 -5.30 50.02
CA ILE A 152 4.74 -6.25 51.12
C ILE A 152 3.36 -6.03 51.74
N GLY A 153 2.58 -7.10 51.86
CA GLY A 153 1.38 -7.14 52.70
C GLY A 153 1.73 -7.56 54.13
N TYR A 154 1.38 -6.74 55.11
CA TYR A 154 1.53 -7.08 56.53
C TYR A 154 0.16 -7.42 57.10
N PHE A 155 -0.09 -8.69 57.40
CA PHE A 155 -1.41 -9.16 57.79
C PHE A 155 -1.37 -9.86 59.15
N ASP A 156 -2.28 -9.51 60.04
CA ASP A 156 -2.43 -10.12 61.36
C ASP A 156 -2.78 -11.62 61.33
N SER A 157 -3.37 -12.07 60.23
CA SER A 157 -3.90 -13.42 60.07
C SER A 157 -3.97 -13.83 58.60
N ASP A 158 -3.93 -15.13 58.34
CA ASP A 158 -4.08 -15.69 57.00
C ASP A 158 -5.49 -15.55 56.40
N THR A 159 -6.46 -15.16 57.20
CA THR A 159 -7.85 -14.90 56.78
C THR A 159 -8.10 -13.46 56.35
N ASN A 160 -7.10 -12.59 56.41
CA ASN A 160 -7.24 -11.19 56.05
C ASN A 160 -7.67 -11.02 54.58
N SER A 161 -8.73 -10.25 54.33
CA SER A 161 -9.32 -10.08 53.00
C SER A 161 -8.35 -9.43 52.00
N LEU A 162 -7.43 -8.57 52.47
CA LEU A 162 -6.43 -7.91 51.63
C LEU A 162 -5.37 -8.86 51.10
N LYS A 163 -5.15 -10.01 51.75
CA LYS A 163 -4.19 -11.01 51.28
C LYS A 163 -4.57 -11.51 49.88
N ASN A 164 -5.84 -11.85 49.68
CA ASN A 164 -6.32 -12.37 48.41
C ASN A 164 -6.27 -11.32 47.29
N ASP A 165 -6.54 -10.06 47.62
CA ASP A 165 -6.47 -8.96 46.65
C ASP A 165 -5.00 -8.64 46.27
N LEU A 166 -4.07 -8.72 47.23
CA LEU A 166 -2.64 -8.62 46.97
C LEU A 166 -2.14 -9.76 46.07
N ILE A 167 -2.53 -11.01 46.36
CA ILE A 167 -2.18 -12.18 45.55
C ILE A 167 -2.68 -12.00 44.11
N LYS A 168 -3.95 -11.63 43.92
CA LYS A 168 -4.50 -11.35 42.58
C LYS A 168 -3.75 -10.24 41.85
N THR A 169 -3.36 -9.19 42.57
CA THR A 169 -2.58 -8.08 42.00
C THR A 169 -1.17 -8.53 41.62
N ALA A 170 -0.55 -9.35 42.46
CA ALA A 170 0.75 -9.94 42.21
C ALA A 170 0.71 -10.82 40.96
N ASP A 171 -0.31 -11.67 40.79
CA ASP A 171 -0.49 -12.48 39.58
C ASP A 171 -0.50 -11.63 38.31
N GLN A 172 -1.07 -10.42 38.36
CA GLN A 172 -1.14 -9.50 37.24
C GLN A 172 0.13 -8.68 36.99
N LEU A 173 0.93 -8.41 38.03
CA LEU A 173 2.01 -7.42 37.98
C LEU A 173 3.39 -7.97 38.37
N SER A 174 3.50 -9.27 38.63
CA SER A 174 4.75 -9.96 39.01
C SER A 174 5.84 -9.87 37.93
N GLU A 175 5.48 -9.55 36.69
CA GLU A 175 6.47 -9.25 35.65
C GLU A 175 7.20 -7.92 35.85
N LYS A 176 6.60 -6.98 36.57
CA LYS A 176 7.15 -5.63 36.78
C LYS A 176 7.62 -5.37 38.21
N PHE A 177 6.98 -6.01 39.20
CA PHE A 177 7.22 -5.71 40.61
C PHE A 177 7.36 -6.96 41.46
N ARG A 178 8.05 -6.82 42.60
CA ARG A 178 8.28 -7.91 43.55
C ARG A 178 7.28 -7.83 44.69
N PHE A 179 6.47 -8.88 44.84
CA PHE A 179 5.44 -8.96 45.86
C PHE A 179 5.82 -9.94 46.96
N ALA A 180 5.40 -9.64 48.19
CA ALA A 180 5.44 -10.56 49.29
C ALA A 180 4.31 -10.29 50.29
N TYR A 181 4.05 -11.22 51.19
CA TYR A 181 3.28 -10.94 52.40
C TYR A 181 3.87 -11.66 53.60
N THR A 182 3.50 -11.21 54.80
CA THR A 182 3.87 -11.86 56.05
C THR A 182 2.71 -11.86 57.04
N THR A 183 2.62 -12.96 57.79
CA THR A 183 1.81 -13.14 59.00
C THR A 183 2.69 -13.42 60.23
N SER A 184 4.02 -13.33 60.08
CA SER A 184 4.97 -13.63 61.15
C SER A 184 4.95 -12.54 62.20
N LYS A 185 4.55 -12.90 63.42
CA LYS A 185 4.48 -11.97 64.55
C LYS A 185 5.81 -11.23 64.79
N GLU A 186 6.94 -11.92 64.60
CA GLU A 186 8.27 -11.34 64.75
C GLU A 186 8.54 -10.18 63.78
N ILE A 187 8.02 -10.26 62.55
CA ILE A 187 8.10 -9.18 61.56
C ILE A 187 7.05 -8.12 61.86
N LEU A 188 5.82 -8.53 62.18
CA LEU A 188 4.69 -7.63 62.46
C LEU A 188 4.96 -6.69 63.65
N ASP A 189 5.66 -7.16 64.68
CA ASP A 189 6.05 -6.36 65.84
C ASP A 189 7.06 -5.23 65.50
N LYS A 190 7.70 -5.28 64.32
CA LYS A 190 8.71 -4.30 63.87
C LYS A 190 8.20 -3.32 62.82
N VAL A 191 6.96 -3.44 62.37
CA VAL A 191 6.41 -2.61 61.29
C VAL A 191 5.26 -1.73 61.79
N GLU A 192 5.18 -0.50 61.26
CA GLU A 192 4.17 0.47 61.69
C GLU A 192 2.80 0.29 61.01
N HIS A 193 2.75 -0.50 59.93
CA HIS A 193 1.62 -0.56 59.00
C HIS A 193 0.94 -1.94 58.97
N LEU A 194 0.38 -2.34 60.12
CA LEU A 194 -0.37 -3.59 60.25
C LEU A 194 -1.68 -3.56 59.43
N ASN A 195 -2.01 -4.69 58.80
CA ASN A 195 -3.17 -4.88 57.94
C ASN A 195 -3.19 -3.94 56.72
N LYS A 196 -2.00 -3.62 56.19
CA LYS A 196 -1.82 -2.75 55.02
C LYS A 196 -0.93 -3.41 53.97
N ILE A 197 -1.04 -2.91 52.75
CA ILE A 197 -0.08 -3.19 51.66
C ILE A 197 0.87 -2.00 51.58
N VAL A 198 2.17 -2.29 51.52
CA VAL A 198 3.22 -1.30 51.69
C VAL A 198 4.24 -1.42 50.57
N ILE A 199 4.59 -0.28 49.97
CA ILE A 199 5.70 -0.15 49.03
C ILE A 199 6.91 0.35 49.80
N HIS A 200 7.98 -0.44 49.77
CA HIS A 200 9.29 -0.07 50.28
C HIS A 200 10.19 0.37 49.13
N GLN A 201 10.68 1.61 49.22
CA GLN A 201 11.64 2.16 48.29
C GLN A 201 13.05 1.58 48.54
N PRO A 202 13.77 1.14 47.49
CA PRO A 202 15.10 0.57 47.65
C PRO A 202 16.08 1.62 48.20
N LYS A 203 17.03 1.20 49.05
CA LYS A 203 17.99 2.08 49.73
C LYS A 203 18.68 3.07 48.79
N ARG A 204 18.99 2.66 47.55
CA ARG A 204 19.65 3.50 46.55
C ARG A 204 18.84 4.74 46.13
N LEU A 205 17.51 4.71 46.25
CA LEU A 205 16.59 5.79 45.88
C LEU A 205 16.07 6.60 47.07
N GLN A 206 16.31 6.15 48.30
CA GLN A 206 15.81 6.84 49.48
C GLN A 206 16.40 8.25 49.61
N SER A 207 15.56 9.20 50.04
CA SER A 207 15.97 10.59 50.25
C SER A 207 15.19 11.20 51.42
N LYS A 208 15.60 12.41 51.85
CA LYS A 208 14.86 13.19 52.86
C LYS A 208 13.66 13.96 52.30
N PHE A 209 13.44 13.92 50.98
CA PHE A 209 12.41 14.72 50.32
C PHE A 209 11.12 13.93 50.05
N GLU A 210 11.17 12.61 50.18
CA GLU A 210 10.05 11.70 49.96
C GLU A 210 10.08 10.56 50.99
N ASN A 211 8.92 10.00 51.32
CA ASN A 211 8.84 8.89 52.24
C ASN A 211 9.35 7.61 51.58
N ALA A 212 10.29 6.93 52.23
CA ALA A 212 10.82 5.64 51.77
C ALA A 212 9.77 4.51 51.84
N VAL A 213 8.67 4.74 52.55
CA VAL A 213 7.60 3.78 52.78
C VAL A 213 6.27 4.46 52.44
N SER A 214 5.45 3.79 51.64
CA SER A 214 4.08 4.22 51.34
C SER A 214 3.13 3.07 51.63
N ALA A 215 2.04 3.31 52.35
CA ALA A 215 1.06 2.29 52.72
C ALA A 215 -0.35 2.66 52.23
N VAL A 216 -1.16 1.64 51.93
CA VAL A 216 -2.56 1.80 51.54
C VAL A 216 -3.46 0.84 52.32
N ASP A 217 -4.62 1.37 52.71
CA ASP A 217 -5.74 0.60 53.27
C ASP A 217 -6.64 0.14 52.11
N GLY A 218 -6.96 -1.16 52.03
CA GLY A 218 -7.45 -1.73 50.78
C GLY A 218 -8.97 -1.77 50.58
N VAL A 219 -9.37 -1.67 49.31
CA VAL A 219 -10.50 -2.39 48.68
C VAL A 219 -10.16 -2.61 47.18
N GLY A 220 -10.01 -3.86 46.71
CA GLY A 220 -10.06 -4.24 45.29
C GLY A 220 -9.03 -3.58 44.35
N ASN A 221 -9.48 -3.11 43.17
CA ASN A 221 -8.67 -2.55 42.07
C ASN A 221 -7.76 -1.36 42.43
N LYS A 222 -7.89 -0.80 43.64
CA LYS A 222 -7.10 0.35 44.10
C LYS A 222 -5.63 0.01 44.37
N ILE A 223 -5.26 -1.27 44.58
CA ILE A 223 -3.87 -1.67 44.83
C ILE A 223 -3.01 -1.38 43.60
N LYS A 224 -3.50 -1.72 42.39
CA LYS A 224 -2.79 -1.46 41.13
C LYS A 224 -2.57 0.04 40.92
N THR A 225 -3.60 0.85 41.12
CA THR A 225 -3.51 2.33 41.02
C THR A 225 -2.53 2.89 42.04
N PHE A 226 -2.59 2.43 43.29
CA PHE A 226 -1.66 2.83 44.34
C PHE A 226 -0.20 2.52 43.97
N ILE A 227 0.07 1.33 43.43
CA ILE A 227 1.41 0.98 42.93
C ILE A 227 1.83 1.94 41.83
N GLN A 228 1.00 2.14 40.80
CA GLN A 228 1.31 3.03 39.68
C GLN A 228 1.61 4.47 40.13
N GLU A 229 0.86 4.99 41.10
CA GLU A 229 1.03 6.36 41.61
C GLU A 229 2.27 6.53 42.49
N LYS A 230 2.62 5.53 43.30
CA LYS A 230 3.64 5.69 44.36
C LYS A 230 4.99 5.08 44.03
N ILE A 231 5.05 4.08 43.16
CA ILE A 231 6.27 3.27 42.94
C ILE A 231 7.46 4.10 42.43
N HIS A 232 7.21 5.19 41.72
CA HIS A 232 8.27 6.00 41.12
C HIS A 232 8.67 7.24 41.96
N GLY A 233 8.10 7.44 43.15
CA GLY A 233 8.43 8.57 44.04
C GLY A 233 8.06 9.94 43.47
N LEU A 234 8.75 11.03 43.79
CA LEU A 234 8.60 12.33 43.10
C LEU A 234 9.49 12.44 41.86
N VAL A 235 10.65 11.80 41.89
CA VAL A 235 11.62 11.73 40.78
C VAL A 235 11.98 10.27 40.54
N GLY A 236 11.40 9.66 39.51
CA GLY A 236 11.61 8.24 39.20
C GLY A 236 12.91 7.96 38.44
N HIS A 237 13.43 6.73 38.58
CA HIS A 237 14.50 6.21 37.72
C HIS A 237 13.85 5.58 36.48
N ARG A 238 13.89 6.30 35.36
CA ARG A 238 13.34 5.84 34.09
C ARG A 238 14.36 4.97 33.35
N THR A 239 13.92 3.79 32.93
CA THR A 239 14.68 2.82 32.14
C THR A 239 13.83 2.40 30.93
N PRO A 240 14.41 1.83 29.86
CA PRO A 240 13.64 1.50 28.65
C PRO A 240 12.45 0.57 28.92
N SER A 241 12.49 -0.25 29.98
CA SER A 241 11.42 -1.18 30.35
C SER A 241 10.25 -0.54 31.11
N ASN A 242 10.39 0.68 31.63
CA ASN A 242 9.38 1.32 32.48
C ASN A 242 8.90 2.69 31.96
N THR A 243 9.23 3.06 30.72
CA THR A 243 8.87 4.34 30.09
C THR A 243 7.38 4.65 30.20
N ALA A 244 6.54 3.64 29.95
CA ALA A 244 5.08 3.75 29.91
C ALA A 244 4.44 4.00 31.29
N ASP A 245 5.20 3.84 32.38
CA ASP A 245 4.67 4.05 33.73
C ASP A 245 4.64 5.54 34.13
N PHE A 246 5.21 6.43 33.31
CA PHE A 246 5.35 7.85 33.62
C PHE A 246 4.23 8.67 32.94
N SER A 247 3.32 9.21 33.75
CA SER A 247 2.21 10.03 33.29
C SER A 247 2.64 11.44 32.91
N LYS A 248 2.01 11.98 31.86
CA LYS A 248 2.21 13.34 31.36
C LYS A 248 1.42 14.37 32.19
N PRO A 249 1.88 15.62 32.31
CA PRO A 249 3.14 16.14 31.75
C PRO A 249 4.36 15.60 32.52
N THR A 250 5.42 15.28 31.79
CA THR A 250 6.64 14.66 32.35
C THR A 250 7.87 15.45 31.94
N VAL A 251 8.75 15.75 32.89
CA VAL A 251 10.07 16.35 32.67
C VAL A 251 11.15 15.33 33.04
N VAL A 252 12.04 15.02 32.10
CA VAL A 252 13.08 14.00 32.25
C VAL A 252 14.45 14.65 32.08
N VAL A 253 15.34 14.39 33.05
CA VAL A 253 16.74 14.82 33.00
C VAL A 253 17.63 13.63 32.62
N TYR A 254 18.23 13.70 31.44
CA TYR A 254 19.13 12.67 30.89
C TYR A 254 20.58 13.01 31.23
N TYR A 255 21.30 12.07 31.83
CA TYR A 255 22.74 12.17 32.11
C TYR A 255 23.31 10.76 32.31
N ASN A 256 24.56 10.62 32.75
CA ASN A 256 25.12 9.31 33.10
C ASN A 256 24.52 8.77 34.43
N VAL A 257 23.27 8.32 34.38
CA VAL A 257 22.58 7.66 35.49
C VAL A 257 23.10 6.24 35.60
N ASP A 258 23.88 5.96 36.65
CA ASP A 258 24.44 4.62 36.89
C ASP A 258 24.43 4.32 38.39
N TYR A 259 23.40 3.59 38.83
CA TYR A 259 23.27 3.19 40.23
C TYR A 259 24.20 2.05 40.63
N VAL A 260 24.89 1.40 39.69
CA VAL A 260 25.82 0.28 39.93
C VAL A 260 27.23 0.81 40.17
N ARG A 261 27.70 1.72 39.30
CA ARG A 261 29.08 2.25 39.35
C ARG A 261 29.18 3.64 39.98
N ASP A 262 28.13 4.45 39.90
CA ASP A 262 28.13 5.83 40.41
C ASP A 262 26.80 6.22 41.13
N THR A 263 26.47 5.44 42.17
CA THR A 263 25.29 5.72 43.02
C THR A 263 25.35 7.12 43.64
N LYS A 264 26.54 7.59 44.03
CA LYS A 264 26.72 8.89 44.71
C LYS A 264 26.50 10.06 43.75
N GLY A 265 27.11 10.05 42.56
CA GLY A 265 26.92 11.08 41.54
C GLY A 265 25.49 11.12 41.02
N THR A 266 24.90 9.95 40.81
CA THR A 266 23.48 9.82 40.44
C THR A 266 22.56 10.47 41.50
N ASN A 267 22.75 10.11 42.76
CA ASN A 267 21.94 10.69 43.85
C ASN A 267 22.20 12.19 44.08
N TYR A 268 23.42 12.68 43.82
CA TYR A 268 23.73 14.12 43.91
C TYR A 268 22.85 14.96 42.97
N VAL A 269 22.66 14.51 41.73
CA VAL A 269 21.80 15.19 40.75
C VAL A 269 20.33 14.96 41.09
N ARG A 270 19.93 13.69 41.30
CA ARG A 270 18.54 13.32 41.62
C ARG A 270 17.99 14.07 42.84
N ASN A 271 18.76 14.18 43.92
CA ASN A 271 18.31 14.84 45.15
C ASN A 271 18.05 16.34 44.97
N ARG A 272 18.74 17.01 44.05
CA ARG A 272 18.46 18.41 43.73
C ARG A 272 17.20 18.56 42.88
N ILE A 273 16.98 17.64 41.94
CA ILE A 273 15.72 17.57 41.19
C ILE A 273 14.57 17.27 42.16
N LEU A 274 14.77 16.38 43.14
CA LEU A 274 13.76 16.07 44.18
C LEU A 274 13.38 17.30 45.00
N LYS A 275 14.35 18.17 45.34
CA LYS A 275 14.06 19.44 46.02
C LYS A 275 13.11 20.32 45.19
N ILE A 276 13.33 20.41 43.88
CA ILE A 276 12.48 21.15 42.94
C ILE A 276 11.11 20.47 42.83
N ALA A 277 11.08 19.16 42.57
CA ALA A 277 9.86 18.39 42.43
C ALA A 277 8.98 18.48 43.70
N LYS A 278 9.59 18.44 44.90
CA LYS A 278 8.88 18.60 46.17
C LYS A 278 8.26 19.99 46.30
N LYS A 279 9.03 21.05 45.98
CA LYS A 279 8.54 22.42 45.98
C LYS A 279 7.34 22.59 45.03
N LEU A 280 7.47 22.11 43.79
CA LEU A 280 6.40 22.17 42.79
C LEU A 280 5.16 21.36 43.23
N ALA A 281 5.35 20.19 43.83
CA ALA A 281 4.25 19.40 44.38
C ALA A 281 3.54 20.12 45.54
N ASP A 282 4.28 20.79 46.44
CA ASP A 282 3.71 21.57 47.54
C ASP A 282 2.92 22.80 47.05
N GLU A 283 3.26 23.30 45.86
CA GLU A 283 2.54 24.36 45.16
C GLU A 283 1.40 23.82 44.27
N ASN A 284 1.10 22.52 44.30
CA ASN A 284 0.11 21.83 43.47
C ASN A 284 0.35 21.93 41.95
N VAL A 285 1.60 22.08 41.53
CA VAL A 285 1.98 22.00 40.10
C VAL A 285 2.03 20.54 39.69
N ASN A 286 1.11 20.12 38.82
CA ASN A 286 1.00 18.73 38.36
C ASN A 286 2.05 18.42 37.28
N VAL A 287 3.24 17.98 37.70
CA VAL A 287 4.33 17.54 36.82
C VAL A 287 5.06 16.33 37.36
N ARG A 288 5.33 15.36 36.47
CA ARG A 288 6.10 14.16 36.80
C ARG A 288 7.58 14.38 36.48
N PHE A 289 8.47 14.13 37.43
CA PHE A 289 9.91 14.17 37.17
C PHE A 289 10.51 12.77 37.04
N ALA A 290 11.51 12.63 36.18
CA ALA A 290 12.32 11.43 36.09
C ALA A 290 13.79 11.74 35.75
N ILE A 291 14.65 10.77 36.00
CA ILE A 291 16.03 10.74 35.51
C ILE A 291 16.22 9.52 34.63
N SER A 292 17.02 9.66 33.58
CA SER A 292 17.30 8.61 32.61
C SER A 292 18.79 8.55 32.28
N ASN A 293 19.30 7.36 31.99
CA ASN A 293 20.64 7.22 31.44
C ASN A 293 20.65 7.74 29.99
N ALA A 294 21.49 8.73 29.66
CA ALA A 294 21.52 9.30 28.31
C ALA A 294 21.88 8.26 27.24
N GLU A 295 22.81 7.35 27.53
CA GLU A 295 23.26 6.34 26.57
C GLU A 295 22.19 5.28 26.29
N GLU A 296 21.45 4.85 27.32
CA GLU A 296 20.32 3.90 27.15
C GLU A 296 19.17 4.51 26.35
N PHE A 297 19.04 5.84 26.36
CA PHE A 297 17.98 6.59 25.69
C PHE A 297 18.44 7.38 24.45
N ARG A 298 19.53 6.95 23.80
CA ARG A 298 20.08 7.64 22.63
C ARG A 298 19.04 7.88 21.53
N ASN A 299 18.19 6.88 21.24
CA ASN A 299 17.16 7.04 20.21
C ASN A 299 16.16 8.15 20.54
N GLU A 300 15.75 8.25 21.80
CA GLU A 300 14.84 9.30 22.26
C GLU A 300 15.54 10.66 22.22
N LEU A 301 16.81 10.76 22.63
CA LEU A 301 17.61 11.98 22.51
C LEU A 301 17.75 12.44 21.04
N ASN A 302 17.93 11.52 20.11
CA ASN A 302 17.99 11.82 18.67
C ASN A 302 16.66 12.41 18.14
N GLU A 303 15.50 11.96 18.65
CA GLU A 303 14.19 12.57 18.30
C GLU A 303 14.09 14.03 18.76
N PHE A 304 14.89 14.42 19.75
CA PHE A 304 15.05 15.79 20.22
C PHE A 304 16.30 16.48 19.63
N GLY A 305 16.89 15.92 18.57
CA GLY A 305 18.06 16.46 17.88
C GLY A 305 19.29 16.57 18.79
N ILE A 306 19.54 15.53 19.59
CA ILE A 306 20.75 15.37 20.41
C ILE A 306 21.43 14.08 19.96
N ASP A 307 22.25 14.17 18.91
CA ASP A 307 22.94 13.01 18.34
C ASP A 307 24.27 12.71 19.07
N ASP A 308 24.94 13.76 19.55
CA ASP A 308 26.21 13.66 20.27
C ASP A 308 26.03 13.85 21.78
N ILE A 309 26.03 12.72 22.51
CA ILE A 309 25.99 12.69 23.97
C ILE A 309 27.37 13.05 24.53
N LYS A 310 27.47 14.19 25.19
CA LYS A 310 28.69 14.62 25.87
C LYS A 310 28.86 13.81 27.16
N LYS A 311 30.11 13.43 27.47
CA LYS A 311 30.47 12.60 28.65
C LYS A 311 29.86 13.08 29.98
N ASP A 312 29.73 14.39 30.19
CA ASP A 312 29.13 15.01 31.38
C ASP A 312 27.86 15.82 31.08
N GLY A 313 27.32 15.65 29.86
CA GLY A 313 26.14 16.34 29.37
C GLY A 313 24.90 16.03 30.20
N LYS A 314 24.07 17.06 30.42
CA LYS A 314 22.76 16.94 31.04
C LYS A 314 21.74 17.56 30.11
N TYR A 315 20.74 16.78 29.73
CA TYR A 315 19.74 17.19 28.77
C TYR A 315 18.38 17.13 29.44
N VAL A 316 17.55 18.15 29.24
CA VAL A 316 16.20 18.22 29.83
C VAL A 316 15.19 18.19 28.70
N LEU A 317 14.41 17.11 28.66
CA LEU A 317 13.35 16.91 27.69
C LEU A 317 12.04 16.75 28.45
N ALA A 318 10.93 17.14 27.83
CA ALA A 318 9.61 16.99 28.42
C ALA A 318 8.55 16.59 27.40
N ARG A 319 7.48 16.00 27.94
CA ARG A 319 6.22 15.75 27.26
C ARG A 319 5.11 16.55 27.94
N GLY A 320 4.39 17.36 27.16
CA GLY A 320 3.21 18.11 27.60
C GLY A 320 2.00 17.21 27.90
N ALA A 321 0.92 17.82 28.37
CA ALA A 321 -0.30 17.09 28.71
C ALA A 321 -0.95 16.43 27.49
N ALA A 322 -0.84 17.04 26.29
CA ALA A 322 -1.31 16.45 25.03
C ALA A 322 -0.17 15.78 24.23
N ASP A 323 0.92 15.41 24.92
CA ASP A 323 2.10 14.71 24.37
C ASP A 323 3.03 15.54 23.48
N GLU A 324 2.92 16.86 23.54
CA GLU A 324 3.82 17.78 22.87
C GLU A 324 5.26 17.60 23.36
N LYS A 325 6.22 17.64 22.44
CA LYS A 325 7.65 17.55 22.76
C LYS A 325 8.15 18.91 23.22
N TYR A 326 8.90 18.98 24.31
CA TYR A 326 9.65 20.20 24.68
C TYR A 326 11.11 19.86 25.01
N LYS A 327 12.02 20.76 24.66
CA LYS A 327 13.46 20.65 24.90
C LYS A 327 13.95 21.93 25.54
N MET A 328 14.66 21.81 26.66
CA MET A 328 15.38 22.96 27.21
C MET A 328 16.60 23.25 26.32
N LEU A 329 16.69 24.48 25.82
CA LEU A 329 17.73 24.88 24.85
C LEU A 329 18.98 25.43 25.55
N GLU A 330 18.80 26.00 26.73
CA GLU A 330 19.85 26.52 27.58
C GLU A 330 20.64 25.40 28.26
N ASP A 331 21.90 25.70 28.62
CA ASP A 331 22.72 24.79 29.41
C ASP A 331 22.08 24.50 30.77
N PHE A 332 22.15 23.24 31.19
CA PHE A 332 21.47 22.76 32.39
C PHE A 332 21.91 23.49 33.68
N THR A 333 20.93 24.09 34.35
CA THR A 333 21.01 24.50 35.76
C THR A 333 19.73 24.09 36.50
N PHE A 334 19.78 24.06 37.83
CA PHE A 334 18.62 23.68 38.64
C PHE A 334 17.54 24.76 38.64
N GLU A 335 17.95 26.03 38.54
CA GLU A 335 17.06 27.19 38.44
C GLU A 335 16.29 27.18 37.11
N LEU A 336 16.99 26.91 36.00
CA LEU A 336 16.38 26.80 34.68
C LEU A 336 15.48 25.56 34.57
N LEU A 337 15.83 24.45 35.22
CA LEU A 337 14.97 23.27 35.27
C LEU A 337 13.62 23.57 35.95
N GLU A 338 13.62 24.31 37.05
CA GLU A 338 12.37 24.70 37.73
C GLU A 338 11.49 25.58 36.82
N ASP A 339 12.08 26.62 36.22
CA ASP A 339 11.38 27.52 35.29
C ASP A 339 10.84 26.77 34.06
N PHE A 340 11.67 25.93 33.44
CA PHE A 340 11.29 25.10 32.30
C PHE A 340 10.10 24.18 32.64
N ALA A 341 10.13 23.50 33.80
CA ALA A 341 9.05 22.63 34.22
C ALA A 341 7.72 23.38 34.39
N ARG A 342 7.73 24.61 34.91
CA ARG A 342 6.53 25.45 35.02
C ARG A 342 5.99 25.83 33.65
N LYS A 343 6.87 26.28 32.76
CA LYS A 343 6.48 26.68 31.41
C LYS A 343 5.90 25.51 30.60
N VAL A 344 6.42 24.30 30.77
CA VAL A 344 5.82 23.08 30.17
C VAL A 344 4.42 22.81 30.69
N VAL A 345 4.17 22.93 32.00
CA VAL A 345 2.85 22.68 32.60
C VAL A 345 1.83 23.74 32.20
N ASN A 346 2.27 24.99 32.08
CA ASN A 346 1.43 26.13 31.70
C ASN A 346 1.20 26.24 30.19
N ASP A 347 1.87 25.43 29.37
CA ASP A 347 1.91 25.53 27.90
C ASP A 347 2.45 26.90 27.41
N ASP A 348 3.44 27.45 28.12
CA ASP A 348 4.10 28.73 27.82
C ASP A 348 5.30 28.56 26.83
N LEU A 349 5.53 27.35 26.32
CA LEU A 349 6.63 27.05 25.38
C LEU A 349 6.08 26.65 24.01
N GLU A 350 6.82 26.98 22.95
CA GLU A 350 6.57 26.37 21.65
C GLU A 350 7.04 24.91 21.66
N PRO A 351 6.23 23.95 21.17
CA PRO A 351 6.65 22.57 21.03
C PRO A 351 7.93 22.44 20.19
N TYR A 352 8.85 21.61 20.67
CA TYR A 352 10.06 21.25 19.96
C TYR A 352 9.74 20.45 18.70
N ILE A 353 10.30 20.91 17.58
CA ILE A 353 10.26 20.24 16.29
C ILE A 353 11.71 19.94 15.90
N LYS A 354 12.03 18.67 15.59
CA LYS A 354 13.33 18.31 15.03
C LYS A 354 13.49 19.03 13.70
N SER A 355 14.52 19.86 13.58
CA SER A 355 14.77 20.63 12.37
C SER A 355 16.24 20.92 12.25
N GLN A 356 16.77 20.74 11.04
CA GLN A 356 18.04 21.33 10.64
C GLN A 356 17.97 22.87 10.70
N PRO A 357 19.12 23.57 10.79
CA PRO A 357 19.18 25.02 10.63
C PRO A 357 18.58 25.44 9.29
N ILE A 358 17.92 26.60 9.24
CA ILE A 358 17.39 27.14 8.00
C ILE A 358 18.56 27.44 7.06
N PRO A 359 18.66 26.76 5.91
CA PRO A 359 19.78 26.95 4.99
C PRO A 359 19.57 28.18 4.11
N GLU A 360 20.67 28.75 3.62
CA GLU A 360 20.64 29.78 2.59
C GLU A 360 20.08 29.20 1.28
N GLN A 361 19.09 29.88 0.69
CA GLN A 361 18.35 29.38 -0.47
C GLN A 361 19.05 29.73 -1.79
N THR A 362 20.10 28.98 -2.13
CA THR A 362 21.00 29.27 -3.27
C THR A 362 20.63 28.55 -4.59
N GLY A 363 19.68 27.61 -4.56
CA GLY A 363 19.26 26.80 -5.72
C GLY A 363 17.83 27.08 -6.22
N ASP A 364 17.51 26.53 -7.40
CA ASP A 364 16.16 26.54 -7.97
C ASP A 364 15.20 25.63 -7.18
N VAL A 365 15.69 24.52 -6.61
CA VAL A 365 14.95 23.71 -5.63
C VAL A 365 15.11 24.33 -4.25
N LYS A 366 14.00 24.70 -3.61
CA LYS A 366 13.99 25.23 -2.24
C LYS A 366 14.27 24.14 -1.22
N VAL A 367 15.19 24.40 -0.31
CA VAL A 367 15.52 23.47 0.77
C VAL A 367 14.64 23.80 1.97
N VAL A 368 13.79 22.84 2.31
CA VAL A 368 12.85 22.91 3.41
C VAL A 368 13.41 22.12 4.59
N VAL A 369 13.25 22.70 5.77
CA VAL A 369 13.56 22.14 7.08
C VAL A 369 12.34 22.33 7.98
N GLY A 370 12.26 21.65 9.11
CA GLY A 370 11.08 21.73 10.00
C GLY A 370 10.69 23.18 10.38
N LYS A 371 11.68 24.05 10.62
CA LYS A 371 11.48 25.46 11.02
C LYS A 371 10.95 26.39 9.93
N ASN A 372 11.23 26.13 8.65
CA ASN A 372 10.73 26.96 7.53
C ASN A 372 9.64 26.24 6.70
N PHE A 373 9.19 25.07 7.14
CA PHE A 373 8.18 24.29 6.45
C PHE A 373 6.89 25.08 6.23
N ASN A 374 6.41 25.76 7.27
CA ASN A 374 5.18 26.56 7.17
C ASN A 374 5.33 27.76 6.23
N GLU A 375 6.49 28.41 6.25
CA GLU A 375 6.79 29.56 5.40
C GLU A 375 6.83 29.18 3.91
N ILE A 376 7.44 28.03 3.58
CA ILE A 376 7.65 27.63 2.18
C ILE A 376 6.50 26.76 1.66
N VAL A 377 6.16 25.70 2.39
CA VAL A 377 5.22 24.67 1.91
C VAL A 377 3.77 25.10 2.12
N ASN A 378 3.48 25.71 3.28
CA ASN A 378 2.14 26.15 3.65
C ASN A 378 1.83 27.61 3.25
N ASP A 379 2.66 28.23 2.40
CA ASP A 379 2.32 29.51 1.76
C ASP A 379 1.06 29.35 0.90
N LYS A 380 -0.04 29.94 1.37
CA LYS A 380 -1.36 29.86 0.73
C LYS A 380 -1.38 30.45 -0.68
N SER A 381 -0.39 31.28 -1.04
CA SER A 381 -0.28 31.94 -2.35
C SER A 381 0.40 31.11 -3.44
N LYS A 382 1.05 29.98 -3.08
CA LYS A 382 1.84 29.15 -3.99
C LYS A 382 1.35 27.70 -4.07
N ASP A 383 1.48 27.11 -5.25
CA ASP A 383 1.55 25.67 -5.43
C ASP A 383 2.95 25.18 -5.05
N VAL A 384 3.05 24.08 -4.31
CA VAL A 384 4.33 23.54 -3.87
C VAL A 384 4.42 22.05 -4.19
N LEU A 385 5.42 21.65 -4.96
CA LEU A 385 5.80 20.24 -5.11
C LEU A 385 6.99 19.97 -4.19
N ILE A 386 6.79 19.16 -3.15
CA ILE A 386 7.80 18.84 -2.14
C ILE A 386 8.24 17.37 -2.22
N GLU A 387 9.55 17.15 -2.30
CA GLU A 387 10.19 15.83 -2.15
C GLU A 387 10.66 15.64 -0.71
N PHE A 388 10.20 14.58 -0.05
CA PHE A 388 10.76 14.05 1.19
C PHE A 388 11.76 12.95 0.85
N TYR A 389 13.03 13.16 1.21
CA TYR A 389 14.12 12.26 0.86
C TYR A 389 14.94 11.84 2.08
N ALA A 390 15.80 10.84 1.88
CA ALA A 390 16.82 10.43 2.83
C ALA A 390 18.21 10.46 2.15
N PRO A 391 19.27 11.02 2.77
CA PRO A 391 20.59 11.17 2.13
C PRO A 391 21.24 9.87 1.69
N TRP A 392 20.92 8.76 2.36
CA TRP A 392 21.46 7.42 2.07
C TRP A 392 20.65 6.65 1.02
N CYS A 393 19.45 7.11 0.65
CA CYS A 393 18.59 6.41 -0.31
C CYS A 393 19.11 6.54 -1.74
N GLY A 394 19.40 5.40 -2.39
CA GLY A 394 19.87 5.37 -3.78
C GLY A 394 18.86 5.94 -4.79
N HIS A 395 17.56 5.75 -4.54
CA HIS A 395 16.50 6.27 -5.42
C HIS A 395 16.38 7.79 -5.31
N CYS A 396 16.55 8.36 -4.12
CA CYS A 396 16.63 9.81 -3.91
C CYS A 396 17.84 10.41 -4.63
N LYS A 397 19.02 9.77 -4.51
CA LYS A 397 20.23 10.21 -5.22
C LYS A 397 20.05 10.20 -6.74
N SER A 398 19.33 9.20 -7.26
CA SER A 398 19.02 9.14 -8.71
C SER A 398 17.98 10.17 -9.15
N LEU A 399 17.07 10.59 -8.28
CA LEU A 399 16.04 11.59 -8.56
C LEU A 399 16.59 13.03 -8.48
N ALA A 400 17.49 13.30 -7.52
CA ALA A 400 18.06 14.63 -7.27
C ALA A 400 18.45 15.42 -8.54
N PRO A 401 19.25 14.89 -9.50
CA PRO A 401 19.61 15.66 -10.70
C PRO A 401 18.41 15.99 -11.59
N LYS A 402 17.41 15.10 -11.66
CA LYS A 402 16.18 15.31 -12.44
C LYS A 402 15.27 16.32 -11.76
N TYR A 403 15.20 16.29 -10.44
CA TYR A 403 14.42 17.23 -9.65
C TYR A 403 15.02 18.65 -9.69
N ASP A 404 16.35 18.76 -9.70
CA ASP A 404 17.06 20.02 -9.94
C ASP A 404 16.81 20.54 -11.37
N GLU A 405 16.80 19.67 -12.38
CA GLU A 405 16.45 20.03 -13.76
C GLU A 405 14.99 20.51 -13.89
N LEU A 406 14.05 19.82 -13.22
CA LEU A 406 12.65 20.22 -13.16
C LEU A 406 12.50 21.65 -12.61
N ALA A 407 13.13 21.94 -11.46
CA ALA A 407 13.07 23.26 -10.85
C ALA A 407 13.67 24.34 -11.77
N LYS A 408 14.81 24.04 -12.42
CA LYS A 408 15.42 24.95 -13.39
C LYS A 408 14.51 25.25 -14.59
N ASN A 409 13.77 24.25 -15.08
CA ASN A 409 12.82 24.41 -16.16
C ASN A 409 11.61 25.27 -15.76
N LEU A 410 11.18 25.18 -14.50
CA LEU A 410 9.99 25.85 -13.98
C LEU A 410 10.28 27.11 -13.15
N ARG A 411 11.54 27.54 -13.04
CA ARG A 411 11.95 28.71 -12.24
C ARG A 411 11.26 30.03 -12.58
N LYS A 412 10.67 30.14 -13.78
CA LYS A 412 9.94 31.33 -14.23
C LYS A 412 8.46 31.28 -13.89
N GLU A 413 7.95 30.16 -13.38
CA GLU A 413 6.57 30.03 -12.94
C GLU A 413 6.39 30.77 -11.61
N PRO A 414 5.65 31.89 -11.57
CA PRO A 414 5.63 32.76 -10.39
C PRO A 414 4.89 32.12 -9.20
N ASN A 415 4.00 31.15 -9.45
CA ASN A 415 3.11 30.56 -8.45
C ASN A 415 3.44 29.12 -8.10
N LEU A 416 4.56 28.58 -8.58
CA LEU A 416 5.00 27.22 -8.32
C LEU A 416 6.36 27.20 -7.63
N VAL A 417 6.45 26.42 -6.55
CA VAL A 417 7.69 26.16 -5.82
C VAL A 417 8.02 24.68 -5.92
N ILE A 418 9.25 24.37 -6.33
CA ILE A 418 9.82 23.03 -6.25
C ILE A 418 10.71 22.99 -5.02
N ALA A 419 10.39 22.10 -4.08
CA ALA A 419 11.02 22.02 -2.76
C ALA A 419 11.49 20.60 -2.44
N LYS A 420 12.49 20.47 -1.56
CA LYS A 420 12.92 19.19 -0.99
C LYS A 420 13.23 19.32 0.50
N MET A 421 12.96 18.27 1.26
CA MET A 421 13.23 18.17 2.69
C MET A 421 13.88 16.82 3.01
N ASP A 422 14.97 16.86 3.77
CA ASP A 422 15.52 15.66 4.39
C ASP A 422 14.61 15.25 5.55
N ALA A 423 13.78 14.22 5.32
CA ALA A 423 12.82 13.75 6.31
C ALA A 423 13.45 12.81 7.36
N THR A 424 14.78 12.59 7.32
CA THR A 424 15.51 11.88 8.38
C THR A 424 16.04 12.83 9.45
N GLU A 425 16.30 14.09 9.08
CA GLU A 425 16.82 15.13 9.97
C GLU A 425 15.81 16.23 10.32
N ASN A 426 14.57 16.12 9.83
CA ASN A 426 13.50 17.06 10.11
C ASN A 426 12.19 16.31 10.41
N ASP A 427 11.48 16.72 11.45
CA ASP A 427 10.12 16.28 11.71
C ASP A 427 9.22 16.74 10.56
N VAL A 428 8.47 15.80 10.00
CA VAL A 428 7.52 16.05 8.92
C VAL A 428 6.16 16.44 9.52
N PRO A 429 5.63 17.65 9.25
CA PRO A 429 4.34 18.05 9.79
C PRO A 429 3.18 17.23 9.21
N SER A 430 2.10 17.05 9.97
CA SER A 430 0.81 16.61 9.44
C SER A 430 0.31 17.60 8.37
N PRO A 431 -0.36 17.16 7.28
CA PRO A 431 -0.89 15.81 7.00
C PRO A 431 0.02 14.96 6.09
N TYR A 432 1.31 15.27 5.99
CA TYR A 432 2.23 14.56 5.11
C TYR A 432 2.68 13.24 5.75
N ASP A 433 2.48 12.13 5.04
CA ASP A 433 2.82 10.78 5.53
C ASP A 433 3.98 10.17 4.72
N VAL A 434 5.16 10.09 5.33
CA VAL A 434 6.40 9.63 4.70
C VAL A 434 6.70 8.20 5.15
N GLN A 435 6.14 7.24 4.42
CA GLN A 435 6.33 5.79 4.66
C GLN A 435 7.57 5.21 3.96
N GLY A 436 8.23 5.99 3.10
CA GLY A 436 9.40 5.55 2.35
C GLY A 436 10.05 6.69 1.55
N PHE A 437 11.19 6.42 0.92
CA PHE A 437 11.98 7.45 0.25
C PHE A 437 12.28 7.13 -1.23
N PRO A 438 12.13 8.09 -2.16
CA PRO A 438 11.52 9.41 -1.97
C PRO A 438 9.98 9.31 -1.89
N THR A 439 9.38 10.15 -1.05
CA THR A 439 7.93 10.42 -1.05
C THR A 439 7.71 11.84 -1.54
N ILE A 440 6.79 12.05 -2.48
CA ILE A 440 6.58 13.36 -3.11
C ILE A 440 5.11 13.76 -2.92
N TYR A 441 4.89 15.02 -2.54
CA TYR A 441 3.56 15.60 -2.39
C TYR A 441 3.44 16.89 -3.19
N PHE A 442 2.22 17.14 -3.68
CA PHE A 442 1.81 18.40 -4.26
C PHE A 442 0.83 19.09 -3.29
N ALA A 443 1.22 20.24 -2.75
CA ALA A 443 0.44 21.06 -1.83
C ALA A 443 -0.14 22.28 -2.58
N PRO A 444 -1.42 22.23 -3.00
CA PRO A 444 -1.99 23.27 -3.85
C PRO A 444 -2.15 24.60 -3.12
N LYS A 445 -2.09 25.69 -3.89
CA LYS A 445 -2.48 27.05 -3.49
C LYS A 445 -3.86 27.02 -2.86
N ASN A 446 -4.03 27.74 -1.74
CA ASN A 446 -5.26 27.80 -0.96
C ASN A 446 -5.84 26.45 -0.47
N ASN A 447 -5.11 25.33 -0.56
CA ASN A 447 -5.59 24.01 -0.08
C ASN A 447 -4.46 23.20 0.58
N LYS A 448 -3.80 23.81 1.56
CA LYS A 448 -2.61 23.25 2.24
C LYS A 448 -2.93 22.10 3.19
N ASP A 449 -4.16 22.03 3.69
CA ASP A 449 -4.63 20.95 4.57
C ASP A 449 -4.90 19.64 3.81
N ASN A 450 -4.93 19.67 2.47
CA ASN A 450 -5.18 18.49 1.63
C ASN A 450 -4.10 18.33 0.54
N PRO A 451 -2.82 18.13 0.90
CA PRO A 451 -1.77 17.88 -0.06
C PRO A 451 -1.99 16.51 -0.71
N ARG A 452 -1.73 16.44 -2.02
CA ARG A 452 -1.93 15.22 -2.82
C ARG A 452 -0.61 14.49 -2.97
N ARG A 453 -0.61 13.20 -2.63
CA ARG A 453 0.55 12.35 -2.89
C ARG A 453 0.78 12.22 -4.41
N TYR A 454 2.03 12.29 -4.82
CA TYR A 454 2.45 12.07 -6.20
C TYR A 454 2.94 10.63 -6.37
N ASP A 455 2.19 9.85 -7.15
CA ASP A 455 2.50 8.45 -7.46
C ASP A 455 2.87 8.24 -8.94
N GLY A 456 3.21 9.32 -9.66
CA GLY A 456 3.61 9.29 -11.07
C GLY A 456 5.07 8.85 -11.31
N GLY A 457 5.47 8.86 -12.59
CA GLY A 457 6.84 8.54 -13.00
C GLY A 457 7.87 9.56 -12.49
N ARG A 458 9.13 9.16 -12.35
CA ARG A 458 10.19 10.00 -11.75
C ARG A 458 11.13 10.62 -12.80
N GLU A 459 10.63 10.82 -14.02
CA GLU A 459 11.32 11.58 -15.06
C GLU A 459 10.84 13.03 -15.10
N VAL A 460 11.69 13.95 -15.59
CA VAL A 460 11.38 15.40 -15.68
C VAL A 460 10.06 15.64 -16.41
N ASP A 461 9.84 14.95 -17.54
CA ASP A 461 8.61 15.06 -18.34
C ASP A 461 7.36 14.60 -17.59
N ASP A 462 7.48 13.63 -16.68
CA ASP A 462 6.34 13.12 -15.91
C ASP A 462 5.89 14.13 -14.86
N PHE A 463 6.84 14.80 -14.21
CA PHE A 463 6.54 15.91 -13.30
C PHE A 463 5.91 17.09 -14.05
N ILE A 464 6.44 17.47 -15.21
CA ILE A 464 5.88 18.56 -16.03
C ILE A 464 4.45 18.24 -16.45
N LYS A 465 4.18 17.03 -16.94
CA LYS A 465 2.83 16.60 -17.33
C LYS A 465 1.86 16.65 -16.15
N TYR A 466 2.31 16.20 -14.98
CA TYR A 466 1.51 16.25 -13.77
C TYR A 466 1.22 17.69 -13.35
N LEU A 467 2.25 18.54 -13.26
CA LEU A 467 2.09 19.94 -12.88
C LEU A 467 1.25 20.73 -13.90
N ALA A 468 1.39 20.47 -15.19
CA ALA A 468 0.55 21.08 -16.22
C ALA A 468 -0.94 20.71 -16.08
N LYS A 469 -1.25 19.57 -15.45
CA LYS A 469 -2.60 19.10 -15.19
C LYS A 469 -3.15 19.57 -13.85
N GLU A 470 -2.31 19.60 -12.82
CA GLU A 470 -2.74 19.75 -11.42
C GLU A 470 -2.45 21.14 -10.83
N ALA A 471 -1.57 21.94 -11.44
CA ALA A 471 -1.31 23.31 -11.00
C ALA A 471 -2.59 24.14 -11.00
N THR A 472 -2.74 24.96 -9.98
CA THR A 472 -3.90 25.85 -9.81
C THR A 472 -3.95 26.95 -10.86
N GLU A 473 -2.80 27.25 -11.48
CA GLU A 473 -2.67 28.15 -12.61
C GLU A 473 -1.88 27.49 -13.76
N PRO A 474 -2.20 27.80 -15.04
CA PRO A 474 -1.49 27.22 -16.17
C PRO A 474 0.00 27.60 -16.22
N LEU A 475 0.86 26.61 -16.47
CA LEU A 475 2.31 26.84 -16.62
C LEU A 475 2.63 27.69 -17.86
N GLN A 476 3.53 28.65 -17.70
CA GLN A 476 3.98 29.61 -18.73
C GLN A 476 5.12 29.08 -19.62
N VAL A 477 5.94 28.14 -19.15
CA VAL A 477 7.11 27.63 -19.88
C VAL A 477 6.74 26.48 -20.81
N MET A 478 6.74 26.74 -22.12
CA MET A 478 6.85 25.71 -23.17
C MET A 478 8.27 25.71 -23.78
N PHE A 479 8.92 24.54 -23.76
CA PHE A 479 10.33 24.19 -23.95
C PHE A 479 11.07 24.78 -25.16
N SER A 480 12.22 25.41 -24.91
CA SER A 480 13.13 25.99 -25.92
C SER A 480 14.45 25.23 -26.16
N SER A 481 14.79 24.19 -25.36
CA SER A 481 16.12 23.56 -25.42
C SER A 481 16.20 22.22 -26.15
N GLN A 482 15.09 21.50 -26.36
CA GLN A 482 15.11 20.19 -27.07
C GLN A 482 15.06 20.30 -28.61
N ILE A 483 14.81 21.48 -29.17
CA ILE A 483 14.61 21.66 -30.62
C ILE A 483 15.92 21.60 -31.42
N ASN A 484 17.08 21.97 -30.85
CA ASN A 484 18.31 22.08 -31.64
C ASN A 484 19.08 20.75 -31.85
N ILE A 485 18.99 19.80 -30.93
CA ILE A 485 19.70 18.51 -31.04
C ILE A 485 18.92 17.52 -31.92
N ILE A 486 17.58 17.58 -31.90
CA ILE A 486 16.70 16.73 -32.72
C ILE A 486 16.76 17.13 -34.20
N ASN A 487 16.99 18.41 -34.50
CA ASN A 487 17.03 18.92 -35.88
C ASN A 487 18.27 18.44 -36.66
N GLU A 488 19.46 18.34 -36.05
CA GLU A 488 20.67 17.87 -36.77
C GLU A 488 20.69 16.35 -37.00
N LEU A 489 20.26 15.56 -36.02
CA LEU A 489 20.20 14.09 -36.12
C LEU A 489 19.12 13.64 -37.11
N SER A 490 17.97 14.32 -37.12
CA SER A 490 16.87 14.06 -38.05
C SER A 490 17.25 14.43 -39.50
N TYR A 491 17.98 15.53 -39.73
CA TYR A 491 18.35 15.96 -41.08
C TYR A 491 19.31 14.98 -41.78
N ARG A 492 20.31 14.44 -41.07
CA ARG A 492 21.26 13.46 -41.63
C ARG A 492 20.63 12.08 -41.87
N GLN A 493 19.70 11.65 -41.02
CA GLN A 493 18.94 10.40 -41.19
C GLN A 493 17.97 10.49 -42.37
N ILE A 494 17.33 11.65 -42.56
CA ILE A 494 16.41 11.91 -43.69
C ILE A 494 17.16 11.94 -45.03
N GLN A 495 18.34 12.57 -45.13
CA GLN A 495 19.13 12.59 -46.37
C GLN A 495 19.59 11.18 -46.81
N ASN A 496 19.87 10.29 -45.86
CA ASN A 496 20.29 8.92 -46.13
C ASN A 496 19.13 7.98 -46.51
N GLU A 497 17.93 8.18 -45.97
CA GLU A 497 16.74 7.42 -46.36
C GLU A 497 16.13 7.91 -47.69
N LEU A 498 16.25 9.21 -48.01
CA LEU A 498 15.78 9.77 -49.29
C LEU A 498 16.58 9.25 -50.50
N LYS A 499 17.87 8.91 -50.33
CA LYS A 499 18.69 8.28 -51.38
C LYS A 499 18.37 6.80 -51.62
N LYS A 500 17.76 6.12 -50.64
CA LYS A 500 17.65 4.64 -50.64
C LYS A 500 16.37 4.08 -51.25
N ARG A 501 15.32 4.87 -51.50
CA ARG A 501 14.01 4.31 -51.87
C ARG A 501 13.37 5.06 -53.04
N GLN A 502 13.49 4.47 -54.24
CA GLN A 502 12.66 4.81 -55.41
C GLN A 502 11.20 4.38 -55.17
N LEU A 503 10.27 5.19 -55.69
CA LEU A 503 8.87 5.36 -55.29
C LEU A 503 7.87 4.27 -55.71
N ASN A 504 6.74 4.15 -54.96
CA ASN A 504 5.38 4.47 -55.45
C ASN A 504 4.25 4.24 -54.41
N SER A 505 3.66 5.35 -53.93
CA SER A 505 2.27 5.55 -53.38
C SER A 505 2.15 6.93 -52.68
N THR A 506 3.28 7.63 -52.51
CA THR A 506 3.45 8.94 -51.88
C THR A 506 3.37 10.14 -52.84
N GLY A 507 3.03 9.93 -54.12
CA GLY A 507 3.04 10.98 -55.16
C GLY A 507 2.08 12.14 -54.91
N LYS A 508 0.80 11.89 -54.62
CA LYS A 508 -0.20 12.94 -54.33
C LYS A 508 0.13 13.72 -53.06
N LYS A 509 0.51 13.02 -51.99
CA LYS A 509 0.95 13.63 -50.72
C LYS A 509 2.13 14.56 -50.94
N ASN A 510 3.10 14.16 -51.76
CA ASN A 510 4.29 14.95 -52.07
C ASN A 510 4.00 16.18 -52.94
N ILE A 511 3.03 16.11 -53.87
CA ILE A 511 2.61 17.27 -54.68
C ILE A 511 1.93 18.35 -53.81
N ILE A 512 1.04 17.93 -52.90
CA ILE A 512 0.34 18.82 -51.97
C ILE A 512 1.35 19.49 -51.02
N VAL A 513 2.28 18.72 -50.46
CA VAL A 513 3.38 19.23 -49.62
C VAL A 513 4.25 20.24 -50.38
N LYS A 514 4.60 19.95 -51.63
CA LYS A 514 5.46 20.81 -52.47
C LYS A 514 4.77 22.12 -52.85
N ARG A 515 3.45 22.10 -53.12
CA ARG A 515 2.68 23.32 -53.45
C ARG A 515 2.34 24.18 -52.24
N LEU A 516 2.05 23.57 -51.09
CA LEU A 516 1.90 24.28 -49.81
C LEU A 516 3.18 25.04 -49.42
N LYS A 517 4.35 24.45 -49.72
CA LYS A 517 5.65 25.10 -49.53
C LYS A 517 5.87 26.30 -50.47
N ILE A 518 5.45 26.21 -51.74
CA ILE A 518 5.56 27.31 -52.72
C ILE A 518 4.62 28.47 -52.38
N ALA A 519 3.41 28.18 -51.89
CA ALA A 519 2.47 29.21 -51.44
C ALA A 519 3.01 29.96 -50.21
N TYR A 520 3.60 29.21 -49.25
CA TYR A 520 4.27 29.76 -48.08
C TYR A 520 5.47 30.66 -48.43
N GLU A 521 6.28 30.27 -49.41
CA GLU A 521 7.44 31.05 -49.88
C GLU A 521 7.04 32.35 -50.61
N LYS A 522 5.81 32.46 -51.12
CA LYS A 522 5.30 33.68 -51.80
C LYS A 522 4.64 34.70 -50.87
N GLU A 523 4.26 34.35 -49.64
CA GLU A 523 3.59 35.24 -48.67
C GLU A 523 4.52 35.94 -47.67
N ILE A 524 5.85 35.83 -47.84
CA ILE A 524 6.83 36.53 -46.99
C ILE A 524 6.99 37.98 -47.44
N ILE A 525 5.96 38.80 -47.26
CA ILE A 525 6.07 40.24 -46.95
C ILE A 525 4.85 40.63 -46.12
N ASN A 526 4.71 40.09 -44.90
CA ASN A 526 4.23 40.82 -43.71
C ASN A 526 3.79 39.88 -42.58
N GLN A 527 4.33 40.18 -41.40
CA GLN A 527 3.89 39.79 -40.06
C GLN A 527 4.49 38.53 -39.41
N SER A 528 5.11 38.82 -38.27
CA SER A 528 5.73 37.97 -37.27
C SER A 528 4.70 37.15 -36.47
N SER A 529 4.15 36.10 -37.07
CA SER A 529 3.54 35.00 -36.30
C SER A 529 3.64 33.70 -37.10
N TYR A 530 4.17 32.64 -36.47
CA TYR A 530 4.42 31.34 -37.08
C TYR A 530 3.14 30.50 -37.38
N VAL A 531 1.99 31.14 -37.63
CA VAL A 531 0.69 30.47 -37.80
C VAL A 531 -0.12 31.13 -38.93
N THR A 532 -0.19 30.49 -40.09
CA THR A 532 -1.18 30.85 -41.13
C THR A 532 -2.54 30.33 -40.70
N LYS A 533 -3.58 31.17 -40.70
CA LYS A 533 -4.94 30.73 -40.36
C LYS A 533 -5.60 30.04 -41.55
N PHE A 534 -6.34 28.96 -41.27
CA PHE A 534 -6.91 28.08 -42.30
C PHE A 534 -7.77 28.80 -43.34
N HIS A 535 -8.47 29.87 -42.97
CA HIS A 535 -9.38 30.65 -43.83
C HIS A 535 -8.68 31.57 -44.85
N TYR A 536 -7.35 31.60 -44.90
CA TYR A 536 -6.59 32.35 -45.90
C TYR A 536 -6.10 31.48 -47.08
N LEU A 537 -6.48 30.19 -47.12
CA LEU A 537 -6.08 29.30 -48.21
C LEU A 537 -6.89 29.58 -49.49
N PRO A 538 -6.27 29.46 -50.68
CA PRO A 538 -6.99 29.55 -51.96
C PRO A 538 -8.05 28.45 -52.12
N ASN A 539 -9.12 28.76 -52.86
CA ASN A 539 -10.26 27.86 -53.08
C ASN A 539 -9.87 26.52 -53.74
N GLU A 540 -8.83 26.49 -54.56
CA GLU A 540 -8.36 25.25 -55.18
C GLU A 540 -7.77 24.26 -54.16
N ILE A 541 -7.13 24.76 -53.10
CA ILE A 541 -6.52 23.93 -52.05
C ILE A 541 -7.61 23.25 -51.19
N TYR A 542 -8.74 23.92 -50.92
CA TYR A 542 -9.84 23.30 -50.18
C TYR A 542 -10.47 22.12 -50.93
N ARG A 543 -10.61 22.22 -52.26
CA ARG A 543 -11.18 21.13 -53.08
C ARG A 543 -10.27 19.89 -53.08
N GLU A 544 -8.96 20.07 -53.24
CA GLU A 544 -8.01 18.94 -53.24
C GLU A 544 -7.87 18.25 -51.87
N ILE A 545 -7.98 19.01 -50.77
CA ILE A 545 -8.02 18.45 -49.40
C ILE A 545 -9.26 17.56 -49.22
N PHE A 546 -10.39 17.97 -49.80
CA PHE A 546 -11.65 17.26 -49.66
C PHE A 546 -11.67 15.93 -50.46
N ASP A 547 -11.11 15.91 -51.66
CA ASP A 547 -10.95 14.66 -52.45
C ASP A 547 -10.00 13.64 -51.80
N TYR A 548 -9.13 14.09 -50.89
CA TYR A 548 -8.18 13.24 -50.16
C TYR A 548 -8.77 12.67 -48.86
N LEU A 549 -9.80 13.28 -48.29
CA LEU A 549 -10.42 12.85 -47.03
C LEU A 549 -11.53 11.82 -47.30
N SER A 550 -11.57 10.74 -46.51
CA SER A 550 -12.64 9.76 -46.65
C SER A 550 -13.94 10.33 -46.09
N SER A 551 -15.07 9.99 -46.70
CA SER A 551 -16.42 10.42 -46.28
C SER A 551 -16.61 10.22 -44.77
N PHE A 552 -16.08 9.12 -44.23
CA PHE A 552 -16.05 8.77 -42.80
C PHE A 552 -15.53 9.87 -41.86
N ASP A 553 -14.54 10.67 -42.27
CA ASP A 553 -13.94 11.72 -41.42
C ASP A 553 -14.78 13.00 -41.39
N ILE A 554 -15.55 13.23 -42.45
CA ILE A 554 -16.50 14.36 -42.57
C ILE A 554 -17.75 14.09 -41.72
N ILE A 555 -18.11 12.81 -41.57
CA ILE A 555 -19.39 12.36 -41.02
C ILE A 555 -19.38 12.23 -39.48
N ASN A 556 -18.28 11.75 -38.87
CA ASN A 556 -18.34 11.25 -37.48
C ASN A 556 -17.71 12.13 -36.39
N SER A 557 -16.92 13.17 -36.72
CA SER A 557 -16.69 14.30 -35.80
C SER A 557 -15.79 15.35 -36.41
N PHE A 558 -16.05 16.61 -36.04
CA PHE A 558 -15.12 17.74 -36.20
C PHE A 558 -13.70 17.41 -35.71
N TYR A 559 -13.60 16.54 -34.70
CA TYR A 559 -12.37 16.06 -34.09
C TYR A 559 -11.58 15.07 -34.98
N GLY A 560 -12.27 14.18 -35.70
CA GLY A 560 -11.65 13.22 -36.62
C GLY A 560 -11.07 13.89 -37.86
N LEU A 561 -11.81 14.87 -38.40
CA LEU A 561 -11.34 15.75 -39.47
C LEU A 561 -10.07 16.50 -39.06
N ASN A 562 -10.08 17.12 -37.88
CA ASN A 562 -8.93 17.83 -37.31
C ASN A 562 -7.73 16.90 -37.11
N HIS A 563 -7.94 15.68 -36.60
CA HIS A 563 -6.85 14.73 -36.35
C HIS A 563 -6.14 14.28 -37.63
N ARG A 564 -6.89 13.99 -38.72
CA ARG A 564 -6.29 13.61 -40.02
C ARG A 564 -5.66 14.80 -40.75
N LEU A 565 -6.27 15.97 -40.70
CA LEU A 565 -5.67 17.21 -41.22
C LEU A 565 -4.33 17.49 -40.52
N ASN A 566 -4.30 17.42 -39.18
CA ASN A 566 -3.07 17.55 -38.39
C ASN A 566 -2.04 16.45 -38.73
N GLY A 567 -2.48 15.26 -39.14
CA GLY A 567 -1.61 14.17 -39.62
C GLY A 567 -0.98 14.42 -41.00
N ILE A 568 -1.67 15.13 -41.90
CA ILE A 568 -1.12 15.58 -43.19
C ILE A 568 -0.10 16.71 -42.96
N ILE A 569 -0.42 17.61 -42.02
CA ILE A 569 0.37 18.77 -41.64
C ILE A 569 1.62 18.38 -40.84
N ARG A 570 1.63 17.25 -40.12
CA ARG A 570 2.80 16.73 -39.37
C ARG A 570 4.07 16.53 -40.19
N TYR A 571 3.97 16.52 -41.52
CA TYR A 571 5.09 16.35 -42.45
C TYR A 571 5.45 17.65 -43.21
N ILE A 572 4.82 18.78 -42.88
CA ILE A 572 5.11 20.10 -43.43
C ILE A 572 5.53 21.02 -42.27
N PRO A 573 6.55 21.88 -42.40
CA PRO A 573 7.03 22.72 -41.28
C PRO A 573 6.06 23.83 -40.82
N MET A 574 4.78 23.82 -41.20
CA MET A 574 3.78 24.83 -40.82
C MET A 574 2.85 24.32 -39.72
N LYS A 575 2.54 25.17 -38.74
CA LYS A 575 1.38 25.00 -37.85
C LYS A 575 0.19 25.74 -38.44
N LEU A 576 -0.78 25.03 -39.02
CA LEU A 576 -2.11 25.58 -39.28
C LEU A 576 -2.95 25.42 -37.99
N ASN A 577 -3.57 26.50 -37.51
CA ASN A 577 -4.42 26.46 -36.32
C ASN A 577 -5.90 26.34 -36.72
N PHE A 578 -6.53 25.25 -36.29
CA PHE A 578 -7.96 24.94 -36.49
C PHE A 578 -8.79 25.08 -35.21
N ASN A 579 -8.16 25.47 -34.10
CA ASN A 579 -8.85 25.59 -32.83
C ASN A 579 -9.66 26.90 -32.84
N ASN A 580 -10.94 26.80 -32.47
CA ASN A 580 -11.93 27.88 -32.34
C ASN A 580 -12.67 28.34 -33.61
N LEU A 581 -12.91 27.45 -34.59
CA LEU A 581 -13.92 27.73 -35.61
C LEU A 581 -15.31 27.83 -34.96
N ASN A 582 -15.89 29.02 -34.92
CA ASN A 582 -17.23 29.22 -34.39
C ASN A 582 -18.31 28.81 -35.42
N LYS A 583 -19.58 28.75 -35.00
CA LYS A 583 -20.72 28.30 -35.83
C LYS A 583 -20.84 29.09 -37.15
N ILE A 584 -20.47 30.38 -37.16
CA ILE A 584 -20.55 31.26 -38.33
C ILE A 584 -19.41 30.98 -39.31
N GLU A 585 -18.21 30.73 -38.79
CA GLU A 585 -17.02 30.41 -39.58
C GLU A 585 -17.12 29.01 -40.20
N TYR A 586 -17.64 28.03 -39.45
CA TYR A 586 -17.93 26.70 -39.99
C TYR A 586 -18.99 26.75 -41.09
N LYS A 587 -20.04 27.57 -40.92
CA LYS A 587 -21.09 27.82 -41.92
C LYS A 587 -20.52 28.44 -43.21
N ARG A 588 -19.54 29.36 -43.11
CA ARG A 588 -18.83 29.92 -44.28
C ARG A 588 -18.01 28.87 -45.02
N VAL A 589 -17.25 28.04 -44.29
CA VAL A 589 -16.40 26.99 -44.86
C VAL A 589 -17.25 25.97 -45.62
N LEU A 590 -18.33 25.48 -45.01
CA LEU A 590 -19.23 24.56 -45.69
C LEU A 590 -19.88 25.20 -46.94
N LYS A 591 -20.24 26.49 -46.90
CA LYS A 591 -20.88 27.21 -48.04
C LYS A 591 -19.96 27.36 -49.24
N HIS A 592 -18.64 27.37 -49.03
CA HIS A 592 -17.66 27.35 -50.11
C HIS A 592 -17.39 25.94 -50.66
N ILE A 593 -17.57 24.90 -49.85
CA ILE A 593 -17.24 23.50 -50.21
C ILE A 593 -18.42 22.79 -50.87
N VAL A 594 -19.66 22.97 -50.37
CA VAL A 594 -20.87 22.30 -50.90
C VAL A 594 -22.06 23.27 -51.02
N PRO A 595 -21.95 24.31 -51.87
CA PRO A 595 -22.86 25.46 -51.88
C PRO A 595 -24.35 25.12 -52.11
N LYS A 596 -24.67 24.08 -52.88
CA LYS A 596 -26.05 23.72 -53.24
C LYS A 596 -26.84 22.97 -52.14
N ILE A 597 -26.15 22.33 -51.21
CA ILE A 597 -26.78 21.41 -50.23
C ILE A 597 -26.98 22.11 -48.88
N ILE A 598 -26.19 23.14 -48.57
CA ILE A 598 -26.36 23.91 -47.33
C ILE A 598 -27.69 24.61 -47.25
N ASP A 599 -28.18 25.17 -48.35
CA ASP A 599 -29.48 25.86 -48.32
C ASP A 599 -30.63 24.87 -48.05
N GLN A 600 -30.45 23.58 -48.36
CA GLN A 600 -31.40 22.49 -48.01
C GLN A 600 -31.28 22.06 -46.54
N ILE A 601 -30.05 21.97 -46.01
CA ILE A 601 -29.78 21.67 -44.59
C ILE A 601 -30.22 22.83 -43.67
N MET A 602 -30.17 24.06 -44.16
CA MET A 602 -30.45 25.28 -43.38
C MET A 602 -31.88 25.81 -43.51
N ALA A 603 -32.72 25.25 -44.38
CA ALA A 603 -34.15 25.58 -44.46
C ALA A 603 -34.98 24.99 -43.30
N ILE A 604 -34.37 24.19 -42.42
CA ILE A 604 -35.00 23.71 -41.19
C ILE A 604 -34.75 24.75 -40.10
N ASP A 605 -35.75 25.62 -39.91
CA ASP A 605 -35.74 26.73 -38.96
C ASP A 605 -35.71 26.22 -37.50
N LEU A 606 -34.53 26.24 -36.87
CA LEU A 606 -34.34 25.90 -35.45
C LEU A 606 -34.51 27.18 -34.62
N GLY A 607 -35.76 27.49 -34.30
CA GLY A 607 -36.22 28.73 -33.69
C GLY A 607 -35.57 29.12 -32.36
N GLU A 608 -35.54 30.43 -32.14
CA GLU A 608 -34.98 31.12 -30.98
C GLU A 608 -35.71 30.76 -29.67
N SER A 609 -35.02 30.13 -28.72
CA SER A 609 -35.34 30.31 -27.30
C SER A 609 -34.16 29.98 -26.40
N SER A 610 -33.97 30.83 -25.40
CA SER A 610 -32.92 30.86 -24.37
C SER A 610 -32.93 29.68 -23.38
N LYS A 611 -33.56 28.55 -23.72
CA LYS A 611 -33.50 27.29 -22.97
C LYS A 611 -32.42 26.31 -23.46
N ILE A 612 -31.61 26.69 -24.46
CA ILE A 612 -30.64 25.79 -25.12
C ILE A 612 -29.24 25.80 -24.46
N ILE A 613 -28.96 26.69 -23.50
CA ILE A 613 -27.67 26.67 -22.78
C ILE A 613 -27.56 25.44 -21.85
N SER A 614 -28.68 24.83 -21.44
CA SER A 614 -28.68 23.54 -20.74
C SER A 614 -28.75 22.31 -21.67
N CYS A 615 -28.94 22.50 -22.98
CA CYS A 615 -29.10 21.41 -23.96
C CYS A 615 -27.78 20.78 -24.46
N PHE A 616 -26.62 21.19 -23.92
CA PHE A 616 -25.32 20.54 -24.17
C PHE A 616 -25.01 19.41 -23.17
N SER A 617 -25.97 19.03 -22.34
CA SER A 617 -25.77 18.07 -21.24
C SER A 617 -26.60 16.79 -21.33
N SER A 618 -27.39 16.58 -22.39
CA SER A 618 -28.23 15.37 -22.48
C SER A 618 -28.25 14.72 -23.87
N SER A 619 -28.28 13.40 -23.81
CA SER A 619 -28.08 12.33 -24.79
C SER A 619 -29.03 12.29 -26.01
N CYS A 620 -29.68 13.38 -26.40
CA CYS A 620 -30.71 13.39 -27.46
C CYS A 620 -30.20 13.67 -28.89
N TYR A 621 -28.96 14.13 -29.07
CA TYR A 621 -28.47 14.60 -30.39
C TYR A 621 -27.78 13.54 -31.27
N SER A 622 -27.28 12.44 -30.71
CA SER A 622 -26.62 11.40 -31.53
C SER A 622 -27.62 10.67 -32.44
N GLU A 623 -28.82 10.41 -31.93
CA GLU A 623 -29.89 9.74 -32.68
C GLU A 623 -30.35 10.57 -33.90
N LEU A 624 -30.55 11.89 -33.72
CA LEU A 624 -30.99 12.78 -34.81
C LEU A 624 -29.91 12.98 -35.88
N ILE A 625 -28.64 13.05 -35.48
CA ILE A 625 -27.49 13.21 -36.39
C ILE A 625 -27.26 11.94 -37.23
N ILE A 626 -27.43 10.75 -36.62
CA ILE A 626 -27.30 9.47 -37.31
C ILE A 626 -28.51 9.23 -38.25
N ASP A 627 -29.72 9.59 -37.83
CA ASP A 627 -30.91 9.47 -38.69
C ASP A 627 -30.83 10.42 -39.90
N LEU A 628 -30.41 11.68 -39.70
CA LEU A 628 -30.11 12.61 -40.79
C LEU A 628 -28.99 12.08 -41.70
N PHE A 629 -27.97 11.42 -41.15
CA PHE A 629 -26.88 10.84 -41.92
C PHE A 629 -27.33 9.67 -42.81
N ILE A 630 -28.14 8.75 -42.28
CA ILE A 630 -28.67 7.58 -43.01
C ILE A 630 -29.74 7.98 -44.02
N GLN A 631 -30.55 9.01 -43.73
CA GLN A 631 -31.58 9.50 -44.66
C GLN A 631 -31.02 10.38 -45.77
N SER A 632 -29.96 11.14 -45.50
CA SER A 632 -29.38 12.09 -46.47
C SER A 632 -28.34 11.45 -47.39
N PHE A 633 -27.75 10.31 -47.00
CA PHE A 633 -26.75 9.59 -47.80
C PHE A 633 -27.15 8.13 -48.01
N ASN A 634 -27.27 7.71 -49.26
CA ASN A 634 -27.55 6.32 -49.59
C ASN A 634 -26.29 5.47 -49.33
N LEU A 635 -26.27 4.64 -48.26
CA LEU A 635 -25.08 3.89 -47.80
C LEU A 635 -24.47 2.97 -48.88
N ILE A 636 -25.22 2.62 -49.93
CA ILE A 636 -24.74 1.90 -51.12
C ILE A 636 -23.59 2.66 -51.82
N GLN A 637 -23.57 3.99 -51.72
CA GLN A 637 -22.51 4.84 -52.27
C GLN A 637 -21.15 4.65 -51.55
N PHE A 638 -21.14 3.96 -50.41
CA PHE A 638 -19.93 3.62 -49.65
C PHE A 638 -19.60 2.12 -49.68
N SER A 639 -19.96 1.43 -50.76
CA SER A 639 -19.70 -0.01 -50.99
C SER A 639 -18.24 -0.46 -50.82
N ASN A 640 -17.28 0.49 -50.76
CA ASN A 640 -15.85 0.28 -50.58
C ASN A 640 -15.33 0.46 -49.13
N LEU A 641 -16.22 0.63 -48.13
CA LEU A 641 -15.84 0.75 -46.72
C LEU A 641 -15.26 -0.54 -46.16
N ARG A 642 -14.00 -0.49 -45.73
CA ARG A 642 -13.31 -1.65 -45.10
C ARG A 642 -13.59 -1.80 -43.60
N PHE A 643 -13.94 -0.73 -42.90
CA PHE A 643 -14.15 -0.71 -41.45
C PHE A 643 -15.33 0.20 -41.12
N LEU A 644 -16.21 -0.21 -40.21
CA LEU A 644 -17.33 0.59 -39.71
C LEU A 644 -17.41 0.50 -38.19
N SER A 645 -17.48 1.65 -37.50
CA SER A 645 -17.62 1.72 -36.05
C SER A 645 -18.78 2.65 -35.69
N LEU A 646 -19.75 2.17 -34.91
CA LEU A 646 -20.97 2.90 -34.57
C LEU A 646 -21.21 2.86 -33.05
N THR A 647 -21.66 3.97 -32.49
CA THR A 647 -21.87 4.16 -31.04
C THR A 647 -23.32 4.55 -30.75
N ALA A 648 -23.90 4.03 -29.67
CA ALA A 648 -25.21 4.41 -29.11
C ALA A 648 -26.41 4.21 -30.07
N LEU A 649 -26.43 3.10 -30.81
CA LEU A 649 -27.52 2.76 -31.73
C LEU A 649 -28.78 2.29 -30.99
N ASN A 650 -29.95 2.82 -31.36
CA ASN A 650 -31.22 2.24 -30.94
C ASN A 650 -31.59 1.00 -31.77
N GLN A 651 -32.65 0.29 -31.34
CA GLN A 651 -33.05 -0.98 -31.96
C GLN A 651 -33.38 -0.83 -33.45
N LYS A 652 -34.11 0.22 -33.84
CA LYS A 652 -34.55 0.45 -35.23
C LYS A 652 -33.36 0.78 -36.15
N GLN A 653 -32.37 1.49 -35.64
CA GLN A 653 -31.12 1.78 -36.33
C GLN A 653 -30.26 0.52 -36.49
N LEU A 654 -30.18 -0.33 -35.46
CA LEU A 654 -29.49 -1.63 -35.54
C LEU A 654 -30.15 -2.51 -36.62
N GLU A 655 -31.48 -2.56 -36.65
CA GLU A 655 -32.25 -3.31 -37.64
C GLU A 655 -32.01 -2.81 -39.08
N THR A 656 -32.00 -1.49 -39.28
CA THR A 656 -31.75 -0.87 -40.59
C THR A 656 -30.32 -1.13 -41.08
N LEU A 657 -29.34 -0.99 -40.19
CA LEU A 657 -27.94 -1.31 -40.49
C LEU A 657 -27.80 -2.77 -40.90
N PHE A 658 -28.44 -3.69 -40.17
CA PHE A 658 -28.38 -5.13 -40.42
C PHE A 658 -29.06 -5.56 -41.72
N LEU A 659 -29.97 -4.76 -42.27
CA LEU A 659 -30.54 -4.98 -43.61
C LEU A 659 -29.55 -4.66 -44.74
N ILE A 660 -28.57 -3.79 -44.50
CA ILE A 660 -27.69 -3.26 -45.55
C ILE A 660 -26.30 -3.95 -45.53
N ILE A 661 -25.82 -4.39 -44.36
CA ILE A 661 -24.51 -5.07 -44.21
C ILE A 661 -24.27 -6.20 -45.24
N PRO A 662 -25.23 -7.10 -45.53
CA PRO A 662 -25.00 -8.18 -46.51
C PRO A 662 -24.67 -7.69 -47.92
N ASN A 663 -24.94 -6.41 -48.23
CA ASN A 663 -24.65 -5.79 -49.52
C ASN A 663 -23.32 -5.00 -49.52
N MET A 664 -22.59 -4.95 -48.40
CA MET A 664 -21.30 -4.27 -48.25
C MET A 664 -20.14 -5.24 -48.48
N SER A 665 -19.86 -5.56 -49.75
CA SER A 665 -18.88 -6.58 -50.17
C SER A 665 -17.42 -6.35 -49.74
N SER A 666 -17.07 -5.16 -49.24
CA SER A 666 -15.71 -4.79 -48.83
C SER A 666 -15.51 -4.62 -47.32
N LEU A 667 -16.57 -4.75 -46.52
CA LEU A 667 -16.54 -4.53 -45.07
C LEU A 667 -15.79 -5.66 -44.35
N ARG A 668 -14.61 -5.36 -43.81
CA ARG A 668 -13.74 -6.34 -43.11
C ARG A 668 -13.97 -6.35 -41.60
N SER A 669 -14.48 -5.26 -41.04
CA SER A 669 -14.71 -5.13 -39.60
C SER A 669 -15.90 -4.22 -39.31
N LEU A 670 -16.86 -4.72 -38.53
CA LEU A 670 -17.90 -3.91 -37.89
C LEU A 670 -17.68 -3.87 -36.38
N ARG A 671 -17.73 -2.68 -35.79
CA ARG A 671 -17.72 -2.45 -34.34
C ARG A 671 -18.99 -1.71 -33.92
N LEU A 672 -19.79 -2.32 -33.07
CA LEU A 672 -20.95 -1.68 -32.45
C LEU A 672 -20.66 -1.45 -30.96
N LEU A 673 -20.86 -0.23 -30.49
CA LEU A 673 -20.59 0.21 -29.12
C LEU A 673 -21.87 0.79 -28.51
N GLU A 674 -22.21 0.40 -27.29
CA GLU A 674 -23.37 0.93 -26.54
C GLU A 674 -22.87 1.84 -25.40
N GLN A 675 -23.54 2.98 -25.14
CA GLN A 675 -23.26 3.87 -24.00
C GLN A 675 -24.57 4.16 -23.25
N ASN A 676 -24.56 4.15 -21.89
CA ASN A 676 -25.26 5.18 -21.11
C ASN A 676 -24.92 5.25 -19.61
N TYR A 677 -25.32 6.41 -19.07
CA TYR A 677 -24.92 7.14 -17.87
C TYR A 677 -25.30 6.53 -16.50
N CYS A 678 -24.56 7.01 -15.49
CA CYS A 678 -24.76 6.99 -14.04
C CYS A 678 -23.93 6.01 -13.22
N CYS A 679 -23.43 6.59 -12.12
CA CYS A 679 -22.47 6.17 -11.14
C CYS A 679 -22.67 4.74 -10.58
N SER A 680 -21.54 4.20 -10.11
CA SER A 680 -21.34 2.94 -9.37
C SER A 680 -21.18 1.67 -10.23
N LEU A 681 -20.04 1.00 -9.97
CA LEU A 681 -19.60 -0.33 -10.40
C LEU A 681 -20.65 -1.16 -11.16
N ASN A 682 -20.52 -1.24 -12.48
CA ASN A 682 -20.82 -2.40 -13.33
C ASN A 682 -20.50 -2.05 -14.79
N GLU A 683 -19.38 -2.55 -15.31
CA GLU A 683 -18.94 -2.34 -16.69
C GLU A 683 -20.04 -2.73 -17.69
N ARG A 684 -20.35 -1.89 -18.67
CA ARG A 684 -21.13 -2.27 -19.87
C ARG A 684 -20.36 -1.90 -21.14
N ILE A 685 -19.42 -2.76 -21.50
CA ILE A 685 -18.81 -2.79 -22.82
C ILE A 685 -19.56 -3.85 -23.63
N CYS A 686 -20.32 -3.41 -24.62
CA CYS A 686 -20.85 -4.27 -25.66
C CYS A 686 -20.05 -3.97 -26.94
N LYS A 687 -19.30 -4.96 -27.41
CA LYS A 687 -18.44 -4.87 -28.60
C LYS A 687 -18.71 -6.09 -29.48
N LEU A 688 -19.57 -5.92 -30.48
CA LEU A 688 -19.68 -6.87 -31.58
C LEU A 688 -18.55 -6.57 -32.56
N VAL A 689 -17.61 -7.50 -32.73
CA VAL A 689 -16.56 -7.45 -33.76
C VAL A 689 -16.86 -8.53 -34.79
N LEU A 690 -17.48 -8.13 -35.89
CA LEU A 690 -17.51 -8.97 -37.08
C LEU A 690 -16.19 -8.74 -37.81
N ALA A 691 -15.10 -9.38 -37.38
CA ALA A 691 -13.83 -9.23 -38.05
C ALA A 691 -13.02 -10.52 -38.02
N ASN A 692 -12.62 -10.91 -39.22
CA ASN A 692 -11.55 -11.85 -39.43
C ASN A 692 -10.25 -11.32 -38.86
N ASP A 693 -9.58 -12.17 -38.08
CA ASP A 693 -8.17 -12.00 -37.77
C ASP A 693 -7.40 -11.96 -39.09
N SER A 694 -6.83 -10.79 -39.40
CA SER A 694 -5.87 -10.40 -40.46
C SER A 694 -5.77 -11.08 -41.85
N HIS A 695 -6.44 -12.20 -42.18
CA HIS A 695 -6.15 -13.01 -43.36
C HIS A 695 -7.33 -13.59 -44.16
N TYR A 696 -8.60 -13.43 -43.76
CA TYR A 696 -9.73 -14.01 -44.51
C TYR A 696 -10.79 -12.94 -44.89
N SER A 697 -11.38 -13.05 -46.07
CA SER A 697 -12.41 -12.14 -46.61
C SER A 697 -13.81 -12.75 -46.46
N ILE A 698 -14.86 -11.93 -46.36
CA ILE A 698 -16.22 -12.38 -46.68
C ILE A 698 -16.20 -12.83 -48.14
N ASP A 699 -16.54 -14.09 -48.40
CA ASP A 699 -16.63 -14.60 -49.76
C ASP A 699 -17.88 -14.03 -50.47
N LYS A 700 -18.00 -14.25 -51.78
CA LYS A 700 -19.15 -13.74 -52.56
C LYS A 700 -20.51 -14.32 -52.11
N ASN A 701 -20.53 -15.33 -51.24
CA ASN A 701 -21.71 -16.02 -50.75
C ASN A 701 -22.14 -15.58 -49.34
N ASN A 702 -21.58 -14.47 -48.81
CA ASN A 702 -21.87 -13.95 -47.48
C ASN A 702 -21.52 -14.94 -46.34
N HIS A 703 -20.37 -15.60 -46.45
CA HIS A 703 -19.85 -16.50 -45.41
C HIS A 703 -18.80 -15.81 -44.50
N LEU A 704 -18.94 -15.94 -43.17
CA LEU A 704 -18.04 -15.39 -42.15
C LEU A 704 -17.23 -16.48 -41.44
N THR A 705 -15.92 -16.50 -41.60
CA THR A 705 -15.06 -17.49 -40.95
C THR A 705 -15.03 -17.37 -39.41
N HIS A 706 -14.99 -16.17 -38.84
CA HIS A 706 -14.96 -15.96 -37.38
C HIS A 706 -15.82 -14.77 -36.93
N VAL A 707 -16.61 -14.96 -35.86
CA VAL A 707 -17.39 -13.90 -35.20
C VAL A 707 -16.94 -13.74 -33.75
N PHE A 708 -16.56 -12.53 -33.35
CA PHE A 708 -16.18 -12.21 -31.97
C PHE A 708 -17.20 -11.29 -31.32
N ILE A 709 -17.81 -11.75 -30.22
CA ILE A 709 -18.81 -11.00 -29.47
C ILE A 709 -18.28 -10.79 -28.05
N GLU A 710 -18.05 -9.55 -27.64
CA GLU A 710 -17.76 -9.22 -26.24
C GLU A 710 -18.97 -8.48 -25.64
N THR A 711 -19.50 -9.03 -24.54
CA THR A 711 -20.75 -8.56 -23.94
C THR A 711 -20.71 -8.59 -22.41
N SER A 712 -21.39 -7.62 -21.78
CA SER A 712 -21.73 -7.53 -20.36
C SER A 712 -23.25 -7.31 -20.25
N PRO A 713 -23.99 -7.77 -19.22
CA PRO A 713 -25.46 -7.74 -19.23
C PRO A 713 -25.98 -6.31 -19.55
N PRO A 714 -26.90 -6.13 -20.54
CA PRO A 714 -27.89 -7.09 -21.02
C PRO A 714 -27.76 -7.52 -22.50
N PHE A 715 -28.25 -8.74 -22.78
CA PHE A 715 -28.14 -9.55 -24.00
C PHE A 715 -28.85 -9.03 -25.26
N LYS A 716 -29.17 -7.74 -25.35
CA LYS A 716 -29.94 -7.13 -26.45
C LYS A 716 -29.28 -7.34 -27.81
N ILE A 717 -27.95 -7.23 -27.89
CA ILE A 717 -27.20 -7.48 -29.12
C ILE A 717 -27.26 -8.95 -29.55
N LEU A 718 -27.20 -9.91 -28.61
CA LEU A 718 -27.32 -11.33 -28.96
C LEU A 718 -28.71 -11.65 -29.51
N THR A 719 -29.78 -11.08 -28.91
CA THR A 719 -31.15 -11.24 -29.40
C THR A 719 -31.35 -10.63 -30.79
N VAL A 720 -30.82 -9.43 -31.04
CA VAL A 720 -30.95 -8.75 -32.35
C VAL A 720 -30.03 -9.42 -33.39
N PHE A 721 -28.83 -9.84 -33.02
CA PHE A 721 -27.96 -10.67 -33.87
C PHE A 721 -28.67 -11.97 -34.26
N HIS A 722 -29.32 -12.63 -33.30
CA HIS A 722 -30.11 -13.83 -33.55
C HIS A 722 -31.27 -13.59 -34.51
N LYS A 723 -32.07 -12.56 -34.24
CA LYS A 723 -33.29 -12.27 -35.02
C LYS A 723 -33.01 -11.84 -36.47
N TYR A 724 -31.92 -11.11 -36.73
CA TYR A 724 -31.72 -10.43 -38.02
C TYR A 724 -30.56 -10.95 -38.87
N PHE A 725 -29.55 -11.60 -38.29
CA PHE A 725 -28.32 -12.00 -39.00
C PHE A 725 -28.25 -13.51 -39.29
N LEU A 726 -28.76 -14.32 -38.36
CA LEU A 726 -28.52 -15.76 -38.27
C LEU A 726 -29.08 -16.60 -39.40
N ASN A 727 -30.14 -16.11 -40.05
CA ASN A 727 -30.76 -16.76 -41.19
C ASN A 727 -30.27 -16.19 -42.53
N LYS A 728 -29.39 -15.18 -42.51
CA LYS A 728 -28.93 -14.45 -43.71
C LYS A 728 -27.43 -14.64 -44.00
N ILE A 729 -26.63 -15.02 -43.00
CA ILE A 729 -25.17 -15.14 -43.07
C ILE A 729 -24.75 -16.43 -42.38
N SER A 730 -23.93 -17.23 -43.05
CA SER A 730 -23.35 -18.48 -42.52
C SER A 730 -21.96 -18.22 -41.92
N PHE A 731 -21.56 -19.00 -40.90
CA PHE A 731 -20.26 -18.84 -40.24
C PHE A 731 -19.64 -20.15 -39.76
N ASP A 732 -18.31 -20.23 -39.74
CA ASP A 732 -17.55 -21.41 -39.28
C ASP A 732 -17.38 -21.40 -37.76
N CYS A 733 -16.83 -20.31 -37.20
CA CYS A 733 -16.46 -20.20 -35.80
C CYS A 733 -17.10 -18.98 -35.12
N ILE A 734 -17.63 -19.17 -33.91
CA ILE A 734 -18.05 -18.06 -33.04
C ILE A 734 -17.32 -18.12 -31.70
N GLN A 735 -16.72 -16.99 -31.32
CA GLN A 735 -16.18 -16.76 -29.99
C GLN A 735 -17.01 -15.70 -29.27
N ILE A 736 -17.52 -16.05 -28.08
CA ILE A 736 -18.27 -15.14 -27.22
C ILE A 736 -17.47 -14.93 -25.93
N ASN A 737 -17.08 -13.69 -25.67
CA ASN A 737 -16.50 -13.28 -24.41
C ASN A 737 -17.57 -12.58 -23.56
N ILE A 738 -17.86 -13.15 -22.39
CA ILE A 738 -18.87 -12.66 -21.46
C ILE A 738 -18.15 -12.09 -20.24
N ARG A 739 -18.13 -10.77 -20.12
CA ARG A 739 -17.69 -10.07 -18.91
C ARG A 739 -18.91 -9.76 -18.06
N CYS A 740 -19.26 -10.64 -17.13
CA CYS A 740 -20.29 -10.34 -16.14
C CYS A 740 -19.65 -9.99 -14.80
N ALA A 741 -20.35 -9.24 -13.96
CA ALA A 741 -20.28 -9.33 -12.50
C ALA A 741 -21.67 -9.83 -12.05
N LEU A 742 -21.86 -11.15 -11.94
CA LEU A 742 -23.19 -11.78 -11.77
C LEU A 742 -23.88 -11.50 -10.42
N TYR A 743 -23.31 -10.66 -9.56
CA TYR A 743 -23.85 -10.38 -8.22
C TYR A 743 -25.26 -9.80 -8.19
N PHE A 744 -25.68 -9.08 -9.24
CA PHE A 744 -26.85 -8.21 -9.16
C PHE A 744 -28.06 -8.62 -10.04
N TYR A 745 -27.99 -9.69 -10.84
CA TYR A 745 -29.05 -9.98 -11.83
C TYR A 745 -29.39 -11.46 -12.04
N PRO A 746 -30.03 -12.14 -11.07
CA PRO A 746 -30.54 -13.51 -11.25
C PRO A 746 -31.65 -13.61 -12.32
N HIS A 747 -32.53 -12.60 -12.37
CA HIS A 747 -33.69 -12.56 -13.28
C HIS A 747 -33.35 -12.19 -14.73
N GLY A 748 -32.14 -11.70 -15.01
CA GLY A 748 -31.72 -11.35 -16.38
C GLY A 748 -31.46 -12.57 -17.26
N LEU A 749 -31.13 -13.71 -16.65
CA LEU A 749 -30.83 -14.98 -17.33
C LEU A 749 -32.09 -15.69 -17.85
N THR A 750 -33.25 -15.49 -17.21
CA THR A 750 -34.52 -16.09 -17.66
C THR A 750 -35.06 -15.46 -18.95
N CYS A 751 -34.57 -14.28 -19.34
CA CYS A 751 -35.00 -13.52 -20.52
C CYS A 751 -34.16 -13.78 -21.77
N LEU A 752 -33.10 -14.60 -21.67
CA LEU A 752 -32.36 -15.08 -22.84
C LEU A 752 -33.28 -16.02 -23.63
N ASP A 753 -33.58 -15.66 -24.88
CA ASP A 753 -34.19 -16.56 -25.87
C ASP A 753 -33.19 -17.67 -26.21
N CYS A 754 -33.12 -18.66 -25.32
CA CYS A 754 -32.15 -19.75 -25.35
C CYS A 754 -32.44 -20.71 -26.50
N ASP A 755 -33.68 -20.82 -26.95
CA ASP A 755 -34.07 -21.67 -28.07
C ASP A 755 -33.43 -21.16 -29.37
N GLY A 756 -33.37 -19.83 -29.54
CA GLY A 756 -32.65 -19.19 -30.63
C GLY A 756 -31.14 -19.39 -30.60
N LEU A 757 -30.52 -19.23 -29.44
CA LEU A 757 -29.08 -19.49 -29.24
C LEU A 757 -28.72 -20.98 -29.33
N SER A 758 -29.64 -21.88 -28.97
CA SER A 758 -29.50 -23.33 -29.13
C SER A 758 -29.50 -23.74 -30.60
N ASN A 759 -30.44 -23.20 -31.38
CA ASN A 759 -30.45 -23.36 -32.83
C ASN A 759 -29.19 -22.78 -33.49
N LEU A 760 -28.69 -21.64 -32.99
CA LEU A 760 -27.44 -21.03 -33.43
C LEU A 760 -26.23 -21.96 -33.22
N MET A 761 -26.09 -22.55 -32.04
CA MET A 761 -25.01 -23.50 -31.73
C MET A 761 -25.09 -24.79 -32.56
N SER A 762 -26.29 -25.23 -32.95
CA SER A 762 -26.46 -26.46 -33.73
C SER A 762 -25.79 -26.41 -35.10
N LYS A 763 -25.57 -25.21 -35.65
CA LYS A 763 -25.00 -24.94 -36.97
C LYS A 763 -23.50 -24.63 -36.97
N MET A 764 -22.84 -24.61 -35.80
CA MET A 764 -21.42 -24.24 -35.68
C MET A 764 -20.48 -25.43 -35.67
N THR A 765 -19.28 -25.26 -36.22
CA THR A 765 -18.18 -26.24 -36.09
C THR A 765 -17.30 -25.97 -34.86
N TYR A 766 -17.21 -24.73 -34.37
CA TYR A 766 -16.43 -24.39 -33.16
C TYR A 766 -17.08 -23.25 -32.35
N PHE A 767 -17.15 -23.43 -31.02
CA PHE A 767 -17.77 -22.49 -30.09
C PHE A 767 -16.93 -22.32 -28.82
N LYS A 768 -16.54 -21.07 -28.53
CA LYS A 768 -15.68 -20.71 -27.39
C LYS A 768 -16.35 -19.68 -26.49
N ILE A 769 -16.41 -19.96 -25.20
CA ILE A 769 -16.93 -19.03 -24.17
C ILE A 769 -15.82 -18.66 -23.18
N HIS A 770 -15.68 -17.36 -22.90
CA HIS A 770 -14.90 -16.84 -21.78
C HIS A 770 -15.81 -16.14 -20.76
N VAL A 771 -15.72 -16.49 -19.47
CA VAL A 771 -16.45 -15.85 -18.37
C VAL A 771 -15.48 -15.28 -17.36
N THR A 772 -15.60 -14.00 -16.98
CA THR A 772 -14.55 -13.31 -16.19
C THR A 772 -14.86 -13.10 -14.69
N ILE A 773 -16.11 -12.82 -14.25
CA ILE A 773 -16.45 -12.56 -12.83
C ILE A 773 -17.92 -12.99 -12.48
N GLY A 774 -18.16 -13.64 -11.32
CA GLY A 774 -19.53 -13.95 -10.87
C GLY A 774 -19.65 -15.05 -9.79
N THR A 775 -20.79 -15.10 -9.09
CA THR A 775 -21.15 -16.22 -8.20
C THR A 775 -21.42 -17.50 -9.02
N PHE A 776 -21.19 -18.67 -8.42
CA PHE A 776 -21.25 -19.94 -9.15
C PHE A 776 -22.63 -20.26 -9.74
N GLN A 777 -23.71 -20.07 -8.97
CA GLN A 777 -25.05 -20.53 -9.37
C GLN A 777 -25.59 -19.86 -10.66
N PRO A 778 -25.53 -18.52 -10.83
CA PRO A 778 -25.97 -17.88 -12.07
C PRO A 778 -25.06 -18.22 -13.26
N MET A 779 -23.77 -18.44 -13.01
CA MET A 779 -22.83 -18.89 -14.03
C MET A 779 -23.15 -20.31 -14.49
N PHE A 780 -23.38 -21.22 -13.54
CA PHE A 780 -23.78 -22.61 -13.79
C PHE A 780 -25.07 -22.67 -14.62
N GLU A 781 -26.12 -21.94 -14.23
CA GLU A 781 -27.36 -21.85 -14.99
C GLU A 781 -27.18 -21.28 -16.40
N LEU A 782 -26.27 -20.31 -16.58
CA LEU A 782 -25.94 -19.77 -17.90
C LEU A 782 -25.26 -20.82 -18.78
N ILE A 783 -24.19 -21.46 -18.29
CA ILE A 783 -23.40 -22.43 -19.07
C ILE A 783 -24.26 -23.67 -19.40
N ARG A 784 -25.11 -24.14 -18.47
CA ARG A 784 -26.03 -25.30 -18.65
C ARG A 784 -27.01 -25.13 -19.82
N ARG A 785 -27.31 -23.89 -20.21
CA ARG A 785 -28.19 -23.58 -21.34
C ARG A 785 -27.49 -23.71 -22.70
N PHE A 786 -26.18 -23.90 -22.73
CA PHE A 786 -25.41 -24.12 -23.96
C PHE A 786 -25.16 -25.63 -24.19
N SER A 787 -25.82 -26.21 -25.19
CA SER A 787 -25.80 -27.67 -25.46
C SER A 787 -24.55 -28.18 -26.21
N LYS A 788 -23.77 -27.28 -26.84
CA LYS A 788 -22.54 -27.61 -27.59
C LYS A 788 -21.45 -26.57 -27.33
N ILE A 789 -20.62 -26.77 -26.30
CA ILE A 789 -19.42 -25.97 -26.05
C ILE A 789 -18.19 -26.82 -26.38
N HIS A 790 -17.30 -26.33 -27.25
CA HIS A 790 -16.05 -27.00 -27.57
C HIS A 790 -14.91 -26.52 -26.66
N HIS A 791 -14.85 -25.22 -26.36
CA HIS A 791 -13.88 -24.65 -25.42
C HIS A 791 -14.55 -23.71 -24.43
N LEU A 792 -14.45 -24.05 -23.15
CA LEU A 792 -14.93 -23.23 -22.04
C LEU A 792 -13.74 -22.70 -21.23
N SER A 793 -13.72 -21.38 -20.99
CA SER A 793 -12.75 -20.74 -20.12
C SER A 793 -13.48 -19.91 -19.07
N VAL A 794 -13.22 -20.19 -17.79
CA VAL A 794 -13.88 -19.54 -16.67
C VAL A 794 -12.82 -18.97 -15.72
N LYS A 795 -12.94 -17.68 -15.43
CA LYS A 795 -12.26 -17.01 -14.33
C LYS A 795 -13.31 -16.65 -13.26
N THR A 796 -13.04 -16.98 -12.01
CA THR A 796 -13.98 -16.74 -10.89
C THR A 796 -13.28 -16.13 -9.67
N THR A 797 -14.05 -15.43 -8.83
CA THR A 797 -13.61 -14.77 -7.59
C THR A 797 -14.49 -15.22 -6.40
N LEU A 798 -13.97 -15.08 -5.17
CA LEU A 798 -14.31 -15.80 -3.93
C LEU A 798 -15.77 -16.06 -3.48
N GLN A 799 -16.84 -15.50 -4.07
CA GLN A 799 -18.21 -15.81 -3.61
C GLN A 799 -18.88 -17.03 -4.28
N ALA A 800 -18.14 -17.74 -5.12
CA ALA A 800 -18.62 -18.89 -5.86
C ALA A 800 -18.43 -20.20 -5.07
N TYR A 801 -19.29 -20.45 -4.06
CA TYR A 801 -19.38 -21.76 -3.41
C TYR A 801 -19.95 -22.78 -4.38
N ALA A 802 -19.06 -23.51 -5.05
CA ALA A 802 -19.38 -24.71 -5.80
C ALA A 802 -18.68 -25.88 -5.13
N ASN A 803 -19.43 -26.84 -4.61
CA ASN A 803 -18.82 -28.08 -4.16
C ASN A 803 -18.41 -28.93 -5.39
N GLY A 804 -17.52 -29.90 -5.18
CA GLY A 804 -17.06 -30.82 -6.22
C GLY A 804 -18.21 -31.56 -6.89
N HIS A 805 -19.31 -31.84 -6.18
CA HIS A 805 -20.52 -32.42 -6.78
C HIS A 805 -21.14 -31.53 -7.87
N GLN A 806 -21.28 -30.22 -7.64
CA GLN A 806 -21.86 -29.30 -8.61
C GLN A 806 -20.99 -29.14 -9.87
N TRP A 807 -19.67 -29.16 -9.72
CA TRP A 807 -18.75 -29.20 -10.86
C TRP A 807 -18.80 -30.52 -11.63
N ALA A 808 -18.91 -31.64 -10.92
CA ALA A 808 -19.09 -32.95 -11.54
C ALA A 808 -20.40 -33.00 -12.36
N GLU A 809 -21.48 -32.47 -11.80
CA GLU A 809 -22.78 -32.37 -12.46
C GLU A 809 -22.70 -31.53 -13.74
N LEU A 810 -22.04 -30.36 -13.69
CA LEU A 810 -21.82 -29.50 -14.86
C LEU A 810 -21.15 -30.27 -16.01
N LEU A 811 -20.08 -31.01 -15.69
CA LEU A 811 -19.29 -31.75 -16.68
C LEU A 811 -20.05 -32.94 -17.26
N THR A 812 -20.86 -33.64 -16.45
CA THR A 812 -21.72 -34.72 -16.96
C THR A 812 -22.80 -34.22 -17.92
N GLN A 813 -23.25 -32.96 -17.77
CA GLN A 813 -24.23 -32.34 -18.66
C GLN A 813 -23.60 -31.73 -19.94
N MET A 814 -22.26 -31.76 -20.08
CA MET A 814 -21.52 -31.15 -21.19
C MET A 814 -20.57 -32.14 -21.90
N PRO A 815 -21.09 -33.18 -22.57
CA PRO A 815 -20.28 -34.26 -23.12
C PRO A 815 -19.38 -33.85 -24.30
N ASN A 816 -19.54 -32.64 -24.85
CA ASN A 816 -18.86 -32.18 -26.06
C ASN A 816 -17.68 -31.22 -25.81
N ILE A 817 -17.30 -30.98 -24.55
CA ILE A 817 -16.18 -30.10 -24.21
C ILE A 817 -14.86 -30.77 -24.59
N ILE A 818 -14.15 -30.14 -25.53
CA ILE A 818 -12.79 -30.53 -25.95
C ILE A 818 -11.76 -29.84 -25.06
N LYS A 819 -12.00 -28.58 -24.65
CA LYS A 819 -11.08 -27.85 -23.79
C LYS A 819 -11.77 -27.11 -22.64
N LEU A 820 -11.21 -27.23 -21.44
CA LEU A 820 -11.67 -26.50 -20.26
C LEU A 820 -10.50 -25.80 -19.57
N ASP A 821 -10.56 -24.48 -19.46
CA ASP A 821 -9.61 -23.66 -18.69
C ASP A 821 -10.30 -23.04 -17.47
N LEU A 822 -9.93 -23.45 -16.26
CA LEU A 822 -10.43 -22.87 -15.00
C LEU A 822 -9.33 -22.06 -14.30
N ASP A 823 -9.59 -20.78 -14.02
CA ASP A 823 -8.69 -19.86 -13.30
C ASP A 823 -9.40 -19.37 -12.03
N ILE A 824 -8.92 -19.80 -10.85
CA ILE A 824 -9.50 -19.48 -9.54
C ILE A 824 -8.55 -18.53 -8.81
N ASP A 825 -9.08 -17.35 -8.47
CA ASP A 825 -8.34 -16.26 -7.82
C ASP A 825 -8.71 -16.20 -6.32
N LEU A 826 -7.71 -16.34 -5.42
CA LEU A 826 -7.88 -16.45 -3.96
C LEU A 826 -7.43 -15.22 -3.16
N ASP A 827 -7.06 -14.12 -3.82
CA ASP A 827 -6.36 -12.97 -3.23
C ASP A 827 -7.14 -12.15 -2.16
N SER A 828 -8.34 -12.57 -1.75
CA SER A 828 -9.17 -11.80 -0.79
C SER A 828 -9.30 -12.41 0.62
N TYR A 829 -8.54 -13.43 0.99
CA TYR A 829 -8.56 -13.94 2.36
C TYR A 829 -7.81 -13.00 3.30
N LYS A 830 -8.49 -12.56 4.37
CA LYS A 830 -7.88 -11.78 5.46
C LYS A 830 -7.33 -12.67 6.58
N SER A 831 -7.53 -13.99 6.52
CA SER A 831 -7.08 -14.94 7.56
C SER A 831 -6.65 -16.31 7.01
N ASP A 832 -5.63 -16.91 7.61
CA ASP A 832 -5.08 -18.23 7.25
C ASP A 832 -6.05 -19.40 7.51
N GLN A 833 -6.99 -19.22 8.44
CA GLN A 833 -7.94 -20.27 8.87
C GLN A 833 -9.04 -20.53 7.82
N GLU A 834 -9.46 -19.48 7.11
CA GLU A 834 -10.46 -19.61 6.03
C GLU A 834 -9.83 -20.24 4.77
N LEU A 835 -8.56 -19.94 4.48
CA LEU A 835 -7.77 -20.56 3.39
C LEU A 835 -7.60 -22.07 3.62
N GLN A 836 -7.26 -22.50 4.83
CA GLN A 836 -7.16 -23.92 5.18
C GLN A 836 -8.49 -24.65 5.07
N THR A 837 -9.60 -24.00 5.47
CA THR A 837 -10.94 -24.58 5.36
C THR A 837 -11.37 -24.79 3.89
N PHE A 838 -11.05 -23.83 3.01
CA PHE A 838 -11.28 -23.94 1.56
C PHE A 838 -10.46 -25.07 0.94
N GLN A 839 -9.15 -25.11 1.20
CA GLN A 839 -8.27 -26.16 0.70
C GLN A 839 -8.75 -27.54 1.15
N THR A 840 -9.18 -27.67 2.41
CA THR A 840 -9.68 -28.95 2.94
C THR A 840 -10.95 -29.41 2.21
N LYS A 841 -11.95 -28.53 1.99
CA LYS A 841 -13.20 -28.90 1.30
C LYS A 841 -13.02 -29.17 -0.19
N PHE A 842 -12.22 -28.36 -0.89
CA PHE A 842 -11.98 -28.52 -2.33
C PHE A 842 -11.22 -29.82 -2.66
N TRP A 843 -10.26 -30.21 -1.80
CA TRP A 843 -9.46 -31.43 -2.01
C TRP A 843 -10.14 -32.73 -1.56
N PHE A 844 -11.07 -32.69 -0.59
CA PHE A 844 -11.74 -33.89 -0.09
C PHE A 844 -12.77 -34.47 -1.06
N GLU A 845 -13.36 -33.66 -1.94
CA GLU A 845 -14.37 -34.14 -2.90
C GLU A 845 -13.75 -34.70 -4.18
N ARG A 846 -13.01 -35.82 -4.10
CA ARG A 846 -12.39 -36.55 -5.24
C ARG A 846 -13.36 -37.07 -6.31
N GLN A 847 -14.68 -36.90 -6.14
CA GLN A 847 -15.72 -37.42 -7.04
C GLN A 847 -15.70 -36.78 -8.45
N TRP A 848 -15.33 -35.50 -8.57
CA TRP A 848 -15.36 -34.80 -9.86
C TRP A 848 -14.18 -35.18 -10.77
N ILE A 849 -12.98 -35.40 -10.21
CA ILE A 849 -11.82 -35.91 -10.98
C ILE A 849 -12.14 -37.28 -11.60
N VAL A 850 -12.84 -38.14 -10.86
CA VAL A 850 -13.29 -39.45 -11.36
C VAL A 850 -14.31 -39.30 -12.49
N GLN A 851 -15.19 -38.30 -12.45
CA GLN A 851 -16.14 -37.98 -13.54
C GLN A 851 -15.44 -37.39 -14.77
N CYS A 852 -14.46 -36.48 -14.60
CA CYS A 852 -13.60 -35.98 -15.67
C CYS A 852 -12.83 -37.10 -16.40
N ILE A 853 -12.39 -38.12 -15.65
CA ILE A 853 -11.69 -39.27 -16.20
C ILE A 853 -12.67 -40.23 -16.90
N LYS A 854 -13.91 -40.36 -16.40
CA LYS A 854 -14.96 -41.21 -17.03
C LYS A 854 -15.56 -40.61 -18.30
N SER A 855 -15.60 -39.28 -18.45
CA SER A 855 -16.12 -38.60 -19.64
C SER A 855 -15.10 -38.50 -20.79
N GLN A 856 -13.93 -39.15 -20.68
CA GLN A 856 -12.87 -39.11 -21.67
C GLN A 856 -13.32 -39.65 -23.05
N SER A 857 -13.40 -38.74 -24.02
CA SER A 857 -12.97 -39.07 -25.39
C SER A 857 -11.47 -38.81 -25.49
N ASN A 858 -10.74 -39.56 -26.34
CA ASN A 858 -9.27 -39.53 -26.47
C ASN A 858 -8.66 -38.16 -26.90
N SER A 859 -9.40 -37.04 -26.89
CA SER A 859 -9.00 -35.76 -27.46
C SER A 859 -9.22 -34.51 -26.57
N SER A 860 -9.67 -34.66 -25.32
CA SER A 860 -9.99 -33.50 -24.45
C SER A 860 -8.79 -32.99 -23.61
N GLU A 861 -8.59 -31.68 -23.54
CA GLU A 861 -7.53 -30.98 -22.78
C GLU A 861 -8.13 -30.17 -21.62
N PHE A 862 -7.74 -30.47 -20.38
CA PHE A 862 -8.22 -29.76 -19.19
C PHE A 862 -7.05 -29.05 -18.50
N LYS A 863 -7.16 -27.73 -18.28
CA LYS A 863 -6.17 -26.93 -17.57
C LYS A 863 -6.82 -26.21 -16.40
N ILE A 864 -6.24 -26.39 -15.23
CA ILE A 864 -6.68 -25.73 -14.01
C ILE A 864 -5.49 -24.93 -13.50
N MET A 865 -5.67 -23.61 -13.39
CA MET A 865 -4.68 -22.72 -12.83
C MET A 865 -5.17 -22.24 -11.48
N HIS A 866 -4.40 -22.58 -10.46
CA HIS A 866 -4.58 -22.09 -9.10
C HIS A 866 -3.57 -20.96 -8.89
N ARG A 867 -4.05 -19.73 -8.64
CA ARG A 867 -3.16 -18.61 -8.32
C ARG A 867 -3.22 -18.36 -6.81
N SER A 868 -2.14 -18.72 -6.12
CA SER A 868 -1.81 -18.18 -4.79
C SER A 868 -0.49 -17.43 -4.90
N ILE A 869 -0.38 -16.32 -4.16
CA ILE A 869 0.88 -15.58 -3.95
C ILE A 869 1.97 -16.52 -3.42
#